data_AF-A0A1G2TF33-F1
#
_entry.id   AF-A0A1G2TF33-F1
#
_cell.length_a   1.000
_cell.length_b   1.000
_cell.length_c   1.000
_cell.angle_alpha   90.00
_cell.angle_beta   90.00
_cell.angle_gamma   90.00
#
_symmetry.space_group_name_H-M   'P 1'
#
loop_
_entity.id
_entity.type
_entity.pdbx_description
1 polymer ?
#
loop_
_entity_poly.entity_id
_entity_poly.type
_entity_poly.pdbx_seq_one_letter_code
_entity_poly.pdbx_strand_id
1 'polypeptide(L)'
;MYLKSIELSGFKSFAKKNVFEFDSPISAIVGPNGSGKSNVAEAFRFVLGEQSIKSMRGKRGEDLIWNGAASEPRSNRASVKVIFDNTDKIFDIDFSEVTIERTVHRDGLNEYFINGSLVRLKDVLELLARTHIGASGHHIISQGEADKILAASPKDRKSMVEDALGLKLYQYKRLESERKLKKTFENITQVEALRKEITPHLKFLAKQMEKLEKTESLRSELGILSREYFKREEYYLMNIKKILANEREPINVALEKLSKESKEAKEIVKLESGLSTVQKEKDELTREIGKLDGLIIAEERTIENEKKLSASDEYKTVRLKEVENLYEEISALGEVEVIKKKLGEFINSRRHETDSKLINEAEKRIAEHKKQIEKFETKLLVINKKEHEISEAEKAIFRSESLENELVSKLNLLKAREESLRFEEESFKENLREVSHFLGAEALYFRNVAVIAEDMLTEDRKKQDERRYIIEKLKIRLEDSSISGAAEISKKYKETSERDEFLARELTDLEKSAETLNELIKNLETRLATEFSSGLEKINEGFEKLFTIMFGGGEASLILTKEIGKRLDPEDLEKSDLEEVEEKIEEGLDIKVNLPKKKIRGLMMLSGGERALTSIALIFAISQVNPPPFIILDETDAALDESNSKKYGDLVELLSKHSQLILITHNRETMSRAGVIYGVTMGSSGISRLLSISFDQAIEVAK
;
A
#
# COMPACT_ATOMS: atom_id res chain seq x y z
N MET A 1 -22.69 -5.97 -64.99
CA MET A 1 -22.36 -4.54 -65.17
C MET A 1 -22.30 -3.93 -63.79
N TYR A 2 -21.33 -3.08 -63.52
CA TYR A 2 -21.04 -2.66 -62.15
C TYR A 2 -21.58 -1.27 -61.83
N LEU A 3 -21.58 -0.36 -62.81
CA LEU A 3 -22.12 0.99 -62.67
C LEU A 3 -23.52 1.04 -63.29
N LYS A 4 -24.55 1.36 -62.48
CA LYS A 4 -25.94 1.45 -62.95
C LYS A 4 -26.27 2.85 -63.46
N SER A 5 -25.95 3.89 -62.69
CA SER A 5 -26.26 5.27 -63.07
C SER A 5 -25.46 6.32 -62.32
N ILE A 6 -25.41 7.52 -62.88
CA ILE A 6 -24.98 8.75 -62.19
C ILE A 6 -26.07 9.82 -62.31
N GLU A 7 -26.38 10.45 -61.19
CA GLU A 7 -27.33 11.55 -61.06
C GLU A 7 -26.57 12.83 -60.70
N LEU A 8 -26.78 13.90 -61.48
CA LEU A 8 -26.20 15.22 -61.27
C LEU A 8 -27.32 16.22 -61.02
N SER A 9 -27.21 17.01 -59.95
CA SER A 9 -28.19 18.05 -59.64
C SER A 9 -27.49 19.31 -59.13
N GLY A 10 -27.70 20.43 -59.84
CA GLY A 10 -27.06 21.70 -59.52
C GLY A 10 -25.54 21.70 -59.69
N PHE A 11 -24.96 20.70 -60.37
CA PHE A 11 -23.53 20.52 -60.56
C PHE A 11 -23.05 21.16 -61.86
N LYS A 12 -22.19 22.17 -61.77
CA LYS A 12 -21.69 22.96 -62.89
C LYS A 12 -22.81 23.34 -63.86
N SER A 13 -22.73 22.97 -65.13
CA SER A 13 -23.72 23.30 -66.17
C SER A 13 -25.03 22.51 -66.07
N PHE A 14 -25.11 21.50 -65.20
CA PHE A 14 -26.33 20.70 -64.96
C PHE A 14 -27.17 21.32 -63.83
N ALA A 15 -27.88 22.41 -64.16
CA ALA A 15 -28.72 23.13 -63.19
C ALA A 15 -29.85 22.28 -62.59
N LYS A 16 -30.47 21.43 -63.40
CA LYS A 16 -31.55 20.51 -63.01
C LYS A 16 -31.03 19.09 -62.87
N LYS A 17 -31.81 18.25 -62.18
CA LYS A 17 -31.54 16.80 -62.05
C LYS A 17 -31.45 16.16 -63.44
N ASN A 18 -30.30 15.58 -63.76
CA ASN A 18 -30.05 14.75 -64.94
C ASN A 18 -29.54 13.39 -64.48
N VAL A 19 -30.03 12.32 -65.10
CA VAL A 19 -29.64 10.95 -64.79
C VAL A 19 -29.07 10.31 -66.05
N PHE A 20 -27.86 9.78 -65.96
CA PHE A 20 -27.25 8.93 -66.98
C PHE A 20 -27.34 7.49 -66.48
N GLU A 21 -28.02 6.63 -67.22
CA GLU A 21 -28.07 5.20 -66.95
C GLU A 21 -26.97 4.52 -67.78
N PHE A 22 -26.41 3.41 -67.34
CA PHE A 22 -25.34 2.73 -68.08
C PHE A 22 -25.68 1.24 -68.19
N ASP A 23 -26.46 0.92 -69.23
CA ASP A 23 -26.98 -0.41 -69.55
C ASP A 23 -26.19 -1.13 -70.66
N SER A 24 -25.10 -0.52 -71.14
CA SER A 24 -24.20 -1.06 -72.17
C SER A 24 -22.76 -1.16 -71.65
N PRO A 25 -21.97 -2.17 -72.09
CA PRO A 25 -20.53 -2.27 -71.79
C PRO A 25 -19.74 -1.04 -72.25
N ILE A 26 -20.20 -0.38 -73.32
CA ILE A 26 -19.62 0.86 -73.84
C ILE A 26 -20.74 1.90 -73.99
N SER A 27 -20.61 3.00 -73.27
CA SER A 27 -21.50 4.16 -73.34
C SER A 27 -20.72 5.38 -73.82
N ALA A 28 -21.23 6.10 -74.81
CA ALA A 28 -20.59 7.34 -75.28
C ALA A 28 -21.39 8.58 -74.84
N ILE A 29 -20.69 9.63 -74.44
CA ILE A 29 -21.23 10.95 -74.10
C ILE A 29 -20.70 11.93 -75.15
N VAL A 30 -21.60 12.48 -75.96
CA VAL A 30 -21.27 13.24 -77.17
C VAL A 30 -21.96 14.60 -77.16
N GLY A 31 -21.55 15.52 -78.03
CA GLY A 31 -22.13 16.86 -78.10
C GLY A 31 -21.14 17.93 -78.55
N PRO A 32 -21.59 19.16 -78.82
CA PRO A 32 -20.72 20.25 -79.26
C PRO A 32 -19.77 20.74 -78.17
N ASN A 33 -18.69 21.43 -78.55
CA ASN A 33 -17.74 21.98 -77.58
C ASN A 33 -18.43 22.99 -76.65
N GLY A 34 -18.08 22.93 -75.36
CA GLY A 34 -18.72 23.76 -74.34
C GLY A 34 -20.12 23.31 -73.89
N SER A 35 -20.64 22.17 -74.38
CA SER A 35 -21.97 21.69 -73.95
C SER A 35 -22.03 21.10 -72.54
N GLY A 36 -20.87 20.86 -71.91
CA GLY A 36 -20.77 20.31 -70.55
C GLY A 36 -20.44 18.80 -70.48
N LYS A 37 -20.02 18.16 -71.58
CA LYS A 37 -19.68 16.72 -71.62
C LYS A 37 -18.66 16.31 -70.55
N SER A 38 -17.51 16.98 -70.52
CA SER A 38 -16.44 16.69 -69.54
C SER A 38 -16.84 17.05 -68.11
N ASN A 39 -17.92 17.82 -67.89
CA ASN A 39 -18.45 18.02 -66.53
C ASN A 39 -19.01 16.72 -65.95
N VAL A 40 -19.36 15.74 -66.78
CA VAL A 40 -19.77 14.40 -66.33
C VAL A 40 -18.59 13.63 -65.75
N ALA A 41 -17.43 13.61 -66.43
CA ALA A 41 -16.21 13.02 -65.88
C ALA A 41 -15.79 13.69 -64.55
N GLU A 42 -15.94 15.00 -64.45
CA GLU A 42 -15.68 15.73 -63.20
C GLU A 42 -16.68 15.40 -62.10
N ALA A 43 -17.94 15.12 -62.43
CA ALA A 43 -18.92 14.66 -61.47
C ALA A 43 -18.53 13.29 -60.87
N PHE A 44 -18.01 12.38 -61.69
CA PHE A 44 -17.42 11.12 -61.19
C PHE A 44 -16.20 11.38 -60.30
N ARG A 45 -15.25 12.24 -60.68
CA ARG A 45 -14.13 12.60 -59.80
C ARG A 45 -14.63 13.14 -58.46
N PHE A 46 -15.60 14.05 -58.50
CA PHE A 46 -16.18 14.69 -57.33
C PHE A 46 -16.79 13.67 -56.35
N VAL A 47 -17.68 12.80 -56.82
CA VAL A 47 -18.37 11.82 -55.95
C VAL A 47 -17.44 10.71 -55.45
N LEU A 48 -16.40 10.35 -56.21
CA LEU A 48 -15.39 9.35 -55.83
C LEU A 48 -14.32 9.88 -54.85
N GLY A 49 -14.50 11.10 -54.32
CA GLY A 49 -13.69 11.63 -53.24
C GLY A 49 -12.48 12.47 -53.65
N GLU A 50 -12.41 12.95 -54.90
CA GLU A 50 -11.37 13.90 -55.33
C GLU A 50 -11.46 15.21 -54.51
N GLN A 51 -10.34 15.61 -53.92
CA GLN A 51 -10.24 16.83 -53.12
C GLN A 51 -9.68 18.01 -53.92
N SER A 52 -8.90 17.75 -54.96
CA SER A 52 -8.28 18.80 -55.77
C SER A 52 -9.33 19.50 -56.64
N ILE A 53 -9.73 20.70 -56.24
CA ILE A 53 -10.66 21.52 -57.04
C ILE A 53 -10.05 21.85 -58.42
N LYS A 54 -8.71 21.92 -58.51
CA LYS A 54 -7.99 22.15 -59.76
C LYS A 54 -8.15 20.98 -60.75
N SER A 55 -8.17 19.73 -60.30
CA SER A 55 -8.38 18.56 -61.18
C SER A 55 -9.83 18.49 -61.71
N MET A 56 -10.77 19.12 -61.00
CA MET A 56 -12.15 19.35 -61.45
C MET A 56 -12.34 20.72 -62.13
N ARG A 57 -11.27 21.30 -62.72
CA ARG A 57 -11.28 22.59 -63.46
C ARG A 57 -12.02 23.74 -62.74
N GLY A 58 -11.91 23.81 -61.42
CA GLY A 58 -12.42 24.91 -60.59
C GLY A 58 -11.30 25.67 -59.90
N LYS A 59 -11.64 26.81 -59.26
CA LYS A 59 -10.75 27.54 -58.35
C LYS A 59 -11.21 27.44 -56.89
N ARG A 60 -12.52 27.38 -56.65
CA ARG A 60 -13.16 27.24 -55.33
C ARG A 60 -14.25 26.17 -55.37
N GLY A 61 -14.64 25.66 -54.20
CA GLY A 61 -15.70 24.64 -54.10
C GLY A 61 -17.04 25.13 -54.66
N GLU A 62 -17.33 26.44 -54.52
CA GLU A 62 -18.50 27.09 -55.10
C GLU A 62 -18.57 27.00 -56.64
N ASP A 63 -17.43 26.88 -57.33
CA ASP A 63 -17.39 26.80 -58.81
C ASP A 63 -17.96 25.47 -59.34
N LEU A 64 -18.11 24.48 -58.46
CA LEU A 64 -18.77 23.21 -58.77
C LEU A 64 -20.31 23.34 -58.71
N ILE A 65 -20.83 24.43 -58.16
CA ILE A 65 -22.26 24.69 -58.00
C ILE A 65 -22.76 25.56 -59.15
N TRP A 66 -23.93 25.22 -59.69
CA TRP A 66 -24.60 26.02 -60.71
C TRP A 66 -24.74 27.48 -60.26
N ASN A 67 -24.12 28.38 -61.03
CA ASN A 67 -24.01 29.78 -60.67
C ASN A 67 -25.14 30.67 -61.21
N GLY A 68 -26.15 30.07 -61.84
CA GLY A 68 -27.31 30.77 -62.41
C GLY A 68 -27.13 31.13 -63.89
N ALA A 69 -28.26 31.27 -64.58
CA ALA A 69 -28.36 31.84 -65.91
C ALA A 69 -29.64 32.68 -66.03
N ALA A 70 -29.83 33.38 -67.16
CA ALA A 70 -30.99 34.26 -67.36
C ALA A 70 -32.36 33.58 -67.13
N SER A 71 -32.45 32.26 -67.34
CA SER A 71 -33.69 31.49 -67.19
C SER A 71 -33.81 30.67 -65.90
N GLU A 72 -32.74 30.53 -65.11
CA GLU A 72 -32.71 29.62 -63.95
C GLU A 72 -31.83 30.22 -62.84
N PRO A 73 -32.35 30.36 -61.61
CA PRO A 73 -31.60 30.98 -60.51
C PRO A 73 -30.36 30.17 -60.14
N ARG A 74 -29.45 30.80 -59.41
CA ARG A 74 -28.28 30.13 -58.83
C ARG A 74 -28.72 29.05 -57.83
N SER A 75 -28.02 27.93 -57.81
CA SER A 75 -28.24 26.87 -56.82
C SER A 75 -27.43 27.16 -55.54
N ASN A 76 -27.96 26.74 -54.39
CA ASN A 76 -27.26 26.84 -53.10
C ASN A 76 -26.39 25.61 -52.79
N ARG A 77 -26.64 24.50 -53.48
CA ARG A 77 -25.89 23.25 -53.36
C ARG A 77 -25.78 22.54 -54.71
N ALA A 78 -24.78 21.70 -54.84
CA ALA A 78 -24.66 20.72 -55.91
C ALA A 78 -24.54 19.33 -55.31
N SER A 79 -25.25 18.36 -55.86
CA SER A 79 -25.14 16.95 -55.47
C SER A 79 -24.84 16.08 -56.68
N VAL A 80 -23.99 15.08 -56.47
CA VAL A 80 -23.72 14.02 -57.42
C VAL A 80 -23.87 12.70 -56.70
N LYS A 81 -24.65 11.80 -57.29
CA LYS A 81 -24.98 10.49 -56.74
C LYS A 81 -24.67 9.41 -57.77
N VAL A 82 -23.89 8.41 -57.39
CA VAL A 82 -23.55 7.25 -58.22
C VAL A 82 -24.15 6.00 -57.60
N ILE A 83 -24.73 5.16 -58.45
CA ILE A 83 -25.35 3.89 -58.05
C ILE A 83 -24.58 2.74 -58.70
N PHE A 84 -24.09 1.84 -57.86
CA PHE A 84 -23.38 0.62 -58.26
C PHE A 84 -24.26 -0.61 -58.02
N ASP A 85 -24.12 -1.59 -58.92
CA ASP A 85 -24.58 -2.94 -58.70
C ASP A 85 -23.60 -3.68 -57.79
N ASN A 86 -24.11 -4.29 -56.72
CA ASN A 86 -23.32 -5.01 -55.73
C ASN A 86 -23.81 -6.45 -55.53
N THR A 87 -24.50 -7.04 -56.51
CA THR A 87 -24.89 -8.47 -56.47
C THR A 87 -23.69 -9.40 -56.30
N ASP A 88 -22.56 -9.04 -56.90
CA ASP A 88 -21.31 -9.81 -56.82
C ASP A 88 -20.49 -9.51 -55.54
N LYS A 89 -21.05 -8.73 -54.61
CA LYS A 89 -20.42 -8.30 -53.34
C LYS A 89 -19.02 -7.72 -53.51
N ILE A 90 -18.85 -6.87 -54.52
CA ILE A 90 -17.58 -6.17 -54.78
C ILE A 90 -17.30 -5.19 -53.65
N PHE A 91 -18.34 -4.50 -53.19
CA PHE A 91 -18.31 -3.72 -51.96
C PHE A 91 -18.64 -4.64 -50.77
N ASP A 92 -17.84 -4.54 -49.70
CA ASP A 92 -18.01 -5.26 -48.43
C ASP A 92 -19.16 -4.67 -47.60
N ILE A 93 -20.36 -4.64 -48.19
CA ILE A 93 -21.59 -4.14 -47.59
C ILE A 93 -22.73 -5.07 -48.03
N ASP A 94 -23.58 -5.49 -47.08
CA ASP A 94 -24.72 -6.39 -47.32
C ASP A 94 -25.92 -5.68 -47.98
N PHE A 95 -25.69 -4.95 -49.07
CA PHE A 95 -26.73 -4.40 -49.93
C PHE A 95 -26.47 -4.82 -51.37
N SER A 96 -27.53 -5.16 -52.10
CA SER A 96 -27.46 -5.48 -53.53
C SER A 96 -27.14 -4.26 -54.40
N GLU A 97 -27.33 -3.04 -53.88
CA GLU A 97 -26.97 -1.80 -54.53
C GLU A 97 -26.22 -0.90 -53.55
N VAL A 98 -25.16 -0.26 -54.04
CA VAL A 98 -24.37 0.70 -53.26
C VAL A 98 -24.49 2.07 -53.90
N THR A 99 -24.99 3.01 -53.12
CA THR A 99 -25.14 4.41 -53.50
C THR A 99 -24.09 5.24 -52.81
N ILE A 100 -23.30 6.00 -53.58
CA ILE A 100 -22.36 6.99 -53.06
C ILE A 100 -22.83 8.36 -53.53
N GLU A 101 -23.04 9.29 -52.60
CA GLU A 101 -23.47 10.65 -52.91
C GLU A 101 -22.55 11.65 -52.21
N ARG A 102 -22.18 12.70 -52.93
CA ARG A 102 -21.48 13.86 -52.38
C ARG A 102 -22.27 15.11 -52.66
N THR A 103 -22.46 15.93 -51.64
CA THR A 103 -23.10 17.24 -51.74
C THR A 103 -22.11 18.33 -51.33
N VAL A 104 -21.99 19.38 -52.12
CA VAL A 104 -21.23 20.59 -51.79
C VAL A 104 -22.16 21.78 -51.67
N HIS A 105 -21.97 22.56 -50.61
CA HIS A 105 -22.71 23.77 -50.31
C HIS A 105 -21.86 25.01 -50.62
N ARG A 106 -22.51 26.17 -50.76
CA ARG A 106 -21.81 27.43 -51.09
C ARG A 106 -20.85 27.93 -50.01
N ASP A 107 -20.99 27.47 -48.78
CA ASP A 107 -20.03 27.73 -47.70
C ASP A 107 -18.76 26.87 -47.80
N GLY A 108 -18.69 25.96 -48.78
CA GLY A 108 -17.58 25.04 -49.00
C GLY A 108 -17.69 23.73 -48.20
N LEU A 109 -18.74 23.55 -47.39
CA LEU A 109 -18.98 22.29 -46.69
C LEU A 109 -19.31 21.18 -47.69
N ASN A 110 -18.68 20.02 -47.48
CA ASN A 110 -18.88 18.82 -48.27
C ASN A 110 -19.47 17.73 -47.37
N GLU A 111 -20.62 17.19 -47.77
CA GLU A 111 -21.30 16.09 -47.11
C GLU A 111 -21.21 14.85 -47.98
N TYR A 112 -20.92 13.70 -47.35
CA TYR A 112 -20.76 12.42 -48.03
C TYR A 112 -21.81 11.44 -47.49
N PHE A 113 -22.42 10.67 -48.38
CA PHE A 113 -23.44 9.70 -48.05
C PHE A 113 -23.14 8.36 -48.69
N ILE A 114 -23.30 7.29 -47.92
CA ILE A 114 -23.33 5.90 -48.40
C ILE A 114 -24.71 5.35 -48.09
N ASN A 115 -25.45 4.89 -49.11
CA ASN A 115 -26.83 4.41 -48.97
C ASN A 115 -27.74 5.37 -48.18
N GLY A 116 -27.54 6.68 -48.34
CA GLY A 116 -28.31 7.74 -47.67
C GLY A 116 -27.86 8.07 -46.24
N SER A 117 -26.90 7.34 -45.67
CA SER A 117 -26.34 7.63 -44.34
C SER A 117 -25.14 8.58 -44.44
N LEU A 118 -25.09 9.60 -43.59
CA LEU A 118 -23.97 10.57 -43.56
C LEU A 118 -22.70 9.90 -43.03
N VAL A 119 -21.60 10.00 -43.79
CA VAL A 119 -20.30 9.38 -43.48
C VAL A 119 -19.14 10.37 -43.66
N ARG A 120 -17.94 9.99 -43.23
CA ARG A 120 -16.72 10.79 -43.48
C ARG A 120 -16.13 10.42 -44.83
N LEU A 121 -15.38 11.34 -45.44
CA LEU A 121 -14.63 11.07 -46.68
C LEU A 121 -13.70 9.85 -46.53
N LYS A 122 -13.10 9.65 -45.35
CA LYS A 122 -12.25 8.49 -45.07
C LYS A 122 -12.99 7.17 -45.30
N ASP A 123 -14.26 7.10 -44.89
CA ASP A 123 -15.08 5.90 -45.00
C ASP A 123 -15.42 5.62 -46.48
N VAL A 124 -15.71 6.67 -47.26
CA VAL A 124 -15.90 6.57 -48.72
C VAL A 124 -14.61 6.07 -49.39
N LEU A 125 -13.45 6.65 -49.06
CA LEU A 125 -12.17 6.23 -49.63
C LEU A 125 -11.80 4.80 -49.25
N GLU A 126 -12.10 4.34 -48.04
CA GLU A 126 -11.85 2.97 -47.62
C GLU A 126 -12.73 1.96 -48.38
N LEU A 127 -14.02 2.29 -48.54
CA LEU A 127 -14.95 1.49 -49.32
C LEU A 127 -14.47 1.33 -50.78
N LEU A 128 -14.07 2.45 -51.37
CA LEU A 128 -13.59 2.57 -52.74
C LEU A 128 -12.22 1.92 -52.98
N ALA A 129 -11.32 1.96 -51.99
CA ALA A 129 -9.99 1.35 -52.09
C ALA A 129 -10.06 -0.18 -52.22
N ARG A 130 -11.06 -0.81 -51.59
CA ARG A 130 -11.27 -2.27 -51.67
C ARG A 130 -11.76 -2.74 -53.03
N THR A 131 -12.45 -1.88 -53.77
CA THR A 131 -12.98 -2.17 -55.11
C THR A 131 -12.08 -1.64 -56.23
N HIS A 132 -10.90 -1.12 -55.89
CA HIS A 132 -9.98 -0.47 -56.82
C HIS A 132 -10.58 0.75 -57.55
N ILE A 133 -11.59 1.39 -56.94
CA ILE A 133 -12.27 2.58 -57.49
C ILE A 133 -11.87 3.81 -56.67
N GLY A 134 -10.61 4.26 -56.64
CA GLY A 134 -10.32 5.46 -55.83
C GLY A 134 -8.86 5.87 -55.73
N ALA A 135 -8.66 7.14 -55.35
CA ALA A 135 -7.44 7.92 -55.07
C ALA A 135 -6.29 7.94 -56.11
N SER A 136 -6.03 6.89 -56.89
CA SER A 136 -4.97 6.89 -57.91
C SER A 136 -5.38 7.47 -59.26
N GLY A 137 -6.68 7.71 -59.50
CA GLY A 137 -7.15 8.37 -60.71
C GLY A 137 -6.94 7.59 -62.02
N HIS A 138 -6.59 6.30 -61.99
CA HIS A 138 -6.38 5.50 -63.20
C HIS A 138 -7.68 5.04 -63.88
N HIS A 139 -8.83 5.24 -63.25
CA HIS A 139 -10.15 4.91 -63.79
C HIS A 139 -10.82 6.10 -64.52
N ILE A 140 -10.29 7.33 -64.42
CA ILE A 140 -10.77 8.49 -65.17
C ILE A 140 -9.57 9.09 -65.88
N ILE A 141 -9.53 8.96 -67.20
CA ILE A 141 -8.43 9.42 -68.04
C ILE A 141 -8.94 10.61 -68.85
N SER A 142 -8.56 11.83 -68.48
CA SER A 142 -8.87 13.01 -69.30
C SER A 142 -7.72 13.45 -70.19
N GLN A 143 -8.02 14.33 -71.14
CA GLN A 143 -7.01 15.05 -71.92
C GLN A 143 -5.94 15.68 -71.00
N GLY A 144 -4.66 15.34 -71.23
CA GLY A 144 -3.51 15.75 -70.41
C GLY A 144 -3.14 14.77 -69.28
N GLU A 145 -4.08 13.97 -68.77
CA GLU A 145 -3.77 12.88 -67.83
C GLU A 145 -3.24 11.63 -68.53
N ALA A 146 -3.63 11.41 -69.79
CA ALA A 146 -3.01 10.37 -70.62
C ALA A 146 -1.49 10.52 -70.62
N ASP A 147 -0.95 11.74 -70.79
CA ASP A 147 0.49 12.00 -70.78
C ASP A 147 1.15 11.95 -69.39
N LYS A 148 0.36 12.00 -68.31
CA LYS A 148 0.85 12.11 -66.92
C LYS A 148 1.70 10.92 -66.51
N ILE A 149 1.32 9.70 -66.91
CA ILE A 149 2.08 8.50 -66.57
C ILE A 149 3.46 8.45 -67.24
N LEU A 150 3.57 8.98 -68.46
CA LEU A 150 4.85 9.08 -69.17
C LEU A 150 5.72 10.23 -68.65
N ALA A 151 5.09 11.33 -68.22
CA ALA A 151 5.78 12.50 -67.68
C ALA A 151 6.15 12.39 -66.18
N ALA A 152 5.56 11.43 -65.47
CA ALA A 152 5.81 11.19 -64.05
C ALA A 152 7.27 10.81 -63.78
N SER A 153 7.78 11.11 -62.58
CA SER A 153 9.09 10.64 -62.14
C SER A 153 9.10 9.10 -62.02
N PRO A 154 10.26 8.43 -62.10
CA PRO A 154 10.31 6.97 -61.92
C PRO A 154 9.67 6.51 -60.61
N LYS A 155 9.85 7.26 -59.52
CA LYS A 155 9.22 7.00 -58.22
C LYS A 155 7.69 7.11 -58.28
N ASP A 156 7.18 8.19 -58.88
CA ASP A 156 5.74 8.39 -59.01
C ASP A 156 5.10 7.31 -59.90
N ARG A 157 5.80 6.88 -60.96
CA ARG A 157 5.37 5.76 -61.81
C ARG A 157 5.29 4.45 -61.02
N LYS A 158 6.29 4.16 -60.16
CA LYS A 158 6.25 3.00 -59.27
C LYS A 158 5.02 3.05 -58.36
N SER A 159 4.78 4.19 -57.71
CA SER A 159 3.61 4.41 -56.86
C SER A 159 2.29 4.22 -57.61
N MET A 160 2.17 4.74 -58.84
CA MET A 160 1.00 4.53 -59.70
C MET A 160 0.76 3.05 -60.03
N VAL A 161 1.82 2.30 -60.36
CA VAL A 161 1.73 0.86 -60.64
C VAL A 161 1.39 0.06 -59.39
N GLU A 162 2.00 0.36 -58.24
CA GLU A 162 1.68 -0.27 -56.96
C GLU A 162 0.21 -0.05 -56.55
N ASP A 163 -0.31 1.15 -56.78
CA ASP A 163 -1.72 1.48 -56.51
C ASP A 163 -2.65 0.69 -57.44
N ALA A 164 -2.34 0.63 -58.73
CA ALA A 164 -3.13 -0.14 -59.68
C ALA A 164 -3.11 -1.65 -59.43
N LEU A 165 -2.00 -2.19 -58.91
CA LEU A 165 -1.90 -3.58 -58.46
C LEU A 165 -2.65 -3.83 -57.13
N GLY A 166 -3.24 -2.79 -56.51
CA GLY A 166 -3.96 -2.90 -55.23
C GLY A 166 -3.05 -3.02 -54.01
N LEU A 167 -1.75 -2.77 -54.17
CA LEU A 167 -0.75 -2.98 -53.10
C LEU A 167 -0.78 -1.89 -52.02
N LYS A 168 -1.42 -0.76 -52.32
CA LYS A 168 -1.50 0.40 -51.42
C LYS A 168 -2.15 0.08 -50.07
N LEU A 169 -3.12 -0.84 -50.03
CA LEU A 169 -3.72 -1.30 -48.77
C LEU A 169 -2.69 -2.01 -47.88
N TYR A 170 -1.86 -2.87 -48.47
CA TYR A 170 -0.80 -3.58 -47.74
C TYR A 170 0.30 -2.60 -47.28
N GLN A 171 0.64 -1.60 -48.09
CA GLN A 171 1.56 -0.52 -47.69
C GLN A 171 1.00 0.29 -46.51
N TYR A 172 -0.28 0.64 -46.52
CA TYR A 172 -0.94 1.33 -45.40
C TYR A 172 -0.91 0.48 -44.13
N LYS A 173 -1.26 -0.81 -44.23
CA LYS A 173 -1.21 -1.74 -43.10
C LYS A 173 0.20 -1.91 -42.55
N ARG A 174 1.22 -1.93 -43.41
CA ARG A 174 2.64 -1.98 -43.00
C ARG A 174 3.00 -0.73 -42.20
N LEU A 175 2.73 0.45 -42.74
CA LEU A 175 3.04 1.73 -42.09
C LEU A 175 2.26 1.95 -40.79
N GLU A 176 1.02 1.46 -40.71
CA GLU A 176 0.26 1.45 -39.46
C GLU A 176 0.89 0.51 -38.41
N SER A 177 1.36 -0.66 -38.85
CA SER A 177 2.02 -1.64 -37.97
C SER A 177 3.37 -1.14 -37.47
N GLU A 178 4.16 -0.47 -38.33
CA GLU A 178 5.40 0.22 -37.95
C GLU A 178 5.15 1.30 -36.88
N ARG A 179 4.11 2.10 -37.04
CA ARG A 179 3.71 3.11 -36.03
C ARG A 179 3.30 2.47 -34.72
N LYS A 180 2.53 1.38 -34.76
CA LYS A 180 2.16 0.62 -33.55
C LYS A 180 3.40 0.06 -32.87
N LEU A 181 4.32 -0.53 -33.62
CA LEU A 181 5.57 -1.09 -33.11
C LEU A 181 6.43 -0.02 -32.40
N LYS A 182 6.61 1.15 -33.01
CA LYS A 182 7.33 2.27 -32.39
C LYS A 182 6.70 2.67 -31.04
N LYS A 183 5.37 2.79 -31.02
CA LYS A 183 4.63 3.11 -29.78
C LYS A 183 4.76 2.00 -28.72
N THR A 184 4.78 0.73 -29.13
CA THR A 184 5.00 -0.40 -28.22
C THR A 184 6.39 -0.32 -27.58
N PHE A 185 7.44 0.00 -28.34
CA PHE A 185 8.78 0.21 -27.77
C PHE A 185 8.83 1.39 -26.80
N GLU A 186 8.18 2.51 -27.13
CA GLU A 186 8.03 3.64 -26.20
C GLU A 186 7.36 3.19 -24.89
N ASN A 187 6.28 2.41 -24.97
CA ASN A 187 5.61 1.87 -23.78
C ASN A 187 6.51 0.93 -22.96
N ILE A 188 7.28 0.04 -23.60
CA ILE A 188 8.23 -0.85 -22.93
C ILE A 188 9.23 -0.03 -22.12
N THR A 189 9.86 0.98 -22.73
CA THR A 189 10.85 1.83 -22.05
C THR A 189 10.25 2.59 -20.85
N GLN A 190 8.99 3.03 -20.94
CA GLN A 190 8.27 3.65 -19.83
C GLN A 190 8.01 2.67 -18.69
N VAL A 191 7.55 1.46 -18.99
CA VAL A 191 7.30 0.42 -17.98
C VAL A 191 8.60 0.00 -17.29
N GLU A 192 9.70 -0.15 -18.03
CA GLU A 192 11.02 -0.43 -17.46
C GLU A 192 11.49 0.66 -16.50
N ALA A 193 11.29 1.94 -16.86
CA ALA A 193 11.65 3.06 -16.00
C ALA A 193 10.85 3.05 -14.69
N LEU A 194 9.54 2.82 -14.76
CA LEU A 194 8.68 2.69 -13.59
C LEU A 194 9.12 1.53 -12.67
N ARG A 195 9.50 0.39 -13.23
CA ARG A 195 10.02 -0.74 -12.44
C ARG A 195 11.36 -0.41 -11.79
N LYS A 196 12.27 0.26 -12.50
CA LYS A 196 13.54 0.75 -11.93
C LYS A 196 13.33 1.71 -10.77
N GLU A 197 12.30 2.57 -10.83
CA GLU A 197 11.91 3.48 -9.75
C GLU A 197 11.34 2.75 -8.53
N ILE A 198 10.49 1.74 -8.73
CA ILE A 198 9.84 0.98 -7.65
C ILE A 198 10.82 0.04 -6.93
N THR A 199 11.80 -0.52 -7.66
CA THR A 199 12.76 -1.51 -7.14
C THR A 199 13.44 -1.12 -5.81
N PRO A 200 14.07 0.07 -5.66
CA PRO A 200 14.69 0.45 -4.39
C PRO A 200 13.68 0.59 -3.25
N HIS A 201 12.49 1.11 -3.53
CA HIS A 201 11.42 1.25 -2.53
C HIS A 201 10.92 -0.12 -2.05
N LEU A 202 10.75 -1.07 -2.96
CA LEU A 202 10.36 -2.45 -2.65
C LEU A 202 11.43 -3.16 -1.82
N LYS A 203 12.72 -3.00 -2.15
CA LYS A 203 13.83 -3.53 -1.34
C LYS A 203 13.86 -2.95 0.08
N PHE A 204 13.57 -1.66 0.22
CA PHE A 204 13.50 -1.01 1.52
C PHE A 204 12.34 -1.57 2.36
N LEU A 205 11.13 -1.64 1.78
CA LEU A 205 9.95 -2.22 2.43
C LEU A 205 10.15 -3.70 2.80
N ALA A 206 10.81 -4.48 1.94
CA ALA A 206 11.14 -5.88 2.22
C ALA A 206 12.02 -6.03 3.47
N LYS A 207 13.04 -5.17 3.63
CA LYS A 207 13.88 -5.15 4.84
C LYS A 207 13.09 -4.76 6.10
N GLN A 208 12.14 -3.83 5.96
CA GLN A 208 11.26 -3.47 7.08
C GLN A 208 10.35 -4.63 7.48
N MET A 209 9.81 -5.37 6.49
CA MET A 209 9.03 -6.59 6.73
C MET A 209 9.83 -7.67 7.44
N GLU A 210 11.06 -7.94 7.00
CA GLU A 210 11.95 -8.91 7.66
C GLU A 210 12.21 -8.53 9.13
N LYS A 211 12.39 -7.22 9.42
CA LYS A 211 12.56 -6.74 10.79
C LYS A 211 11.26 -6.90 11.60
N LEU A 212 10.09 -6.64 11.00
CA LEU A 212 8.78 -6.85 11.65
C LEU A 212 8.53 -8.31 12.01
N GLU A 213 8.78 -9.23 11.09
CA GLU A 213 8.64 -10.69 11.32
C GLU A 213 9.54 -11.15 12.47
N LYS A 214 10.78 -10.67 12.50
CA LYS A 214 11.68 -10.94 13.64
C LYS A 214 11.13 -10.37 14.94
N THR A 215 10.63 -9.13 14.96
CA THR A 215 10.01 -8.54 16.16
C THR A 215 8.80 -9.35 16.64
N GLU A 216 7.96 -9.83 15.73
CA GLU A 216 6.79 -10.64 16.05
C GLU A 216 7.17 -12.01 16.62
N SER A 217 8.20 -12.66 16.06
CA SER A 217 8.75 -13.90 16.62
C SER A 217 9.31 -13.72 18.04
N LEU A 218 10.03 -12.62 18.30
CA LEU A 218 10.55 -12.28 19.62
C LEU A 218 9.42 -11.98 20.63
N ARG A 219 8.35 -11.31 20.17
CA ARG A 219 7.13 -11.08 20.97
C ARG A 219 6.47 -12.40 21.37
N SER A 220 6.33 -13.33 20.42
CA SER A 220 5.77 -14.65 20.69
C SER A 220 6.63 -15.44 21.69
N GLU A 221 7.95 -15.42 21.52
CA GLU A 221 8.91 -16.07 22.44
C GLU A 221 8.81 -15.46 23.86
N LEU A 222 8.78 -14.13 23.97
CA LEU A 222 8.55 -13.42 25.23
C LEU A 222 7.22 -13.85 25.86
N GLY A 223 6.15 -13.98 25.08
CA GLY A 223 4.83 -14.41 25.56
C GLY A 223 4.80 -15.85 26.09
N ILE A 224 5.58 -16.77 25.52
CA ILE A 224 5.67 -18.14 26.02
C ILE A 224 6.45 -18.17 27.34
N LEU A 225 7.64 -17.56 27.38
CA LEU A 225 8.51 -17.58 28.56
C LEU A 225 7.93 -16.81 29.74
N SER A 226 7.34 -15.64 29.50
CA SER A 226 6.72 -14.83 30.54
C SER A 226 5.52 -15.52 31.18
N ARG A 227 4.74 -16.29 30.41
CA ARG A 227 3.63 -17.09 30.95
C ARG A 227 4.10 -18.11 31.97
N GLU A 228 5.17 -18.84 31.67
CA GLU A 228 5.73 -19.80 32.62
C GLU A 228 6.34 -19.08 33.85
N TYR A 229 7.14 -18.04 33.62
CA TYR A 229 7.78 -17.28 34.68
C TYR A 229 6.77 -16.70 35.68
N PHE A 230 5.78 -15.94 35.21
CA PHE A 230 4.83 -15.27 36.10
C PHE A 230 3.94 -16.25 36.85
N LYS A 231 3.59 -17.40 36.25
CA LYS A 231 2.79 -18.40 36.94
C LYS A 231 3.56 -19.04 38.10
N ARG A 232 4.84 -19.38 37.88
CA ARG A 232 5.73 -19.91 38.93
C ARG A 232 5.95 -18.87 40.04
N GLU A 233 6.18 -17.63 39.65
CA GLU A 233 6.45 -16.53 40.58
C GLU A 233 5.24 -16.18 41.46
N GLU A 234 4.03 -16.10 40.86
CA GLU A 234 2.79 -15.89 41.60
C GLU A 234 2.57 -16.98 42.65
N TYR A 235 2.81 -18.24 42.28
CA TYR A 235 2.63 -19.37 43.17
C TYR A 235 3.64 -19.37 44.33
N TYR A 236 4.91 -19.08 44.03
CA TYR A 236 5.97 -18.95 45.03
C TYR A 236 5.65 -17.87 46.07
N LEU A 237 5.29 -16.66 45.61
CA LEU A 237 4.93 -15.55 46.48
C LEU A 237 3.72 -15.89 47.36
N MET A 238 2.69 -16.52 46.77
CA MET A 238 1.50 -16.94 47.51
C MET A 238 1.83 -17.97 48.60
N ASN A 239 2.74 -18.91 48.32
CA ASN A 239 3.13 -19.92 49.29
C ASN A 239 3.97 -19.34 50.44
N ILE A 240 4.96 -18.48 50.16
CA ILE A 240 5.73 -17.82 51.22
C ILE A 240 4.83 -16.94 52.08
N LYS A 241 3.90 -16.20 51.47
CA LYS A 241 2.91 -15.40 52.21
C LYS A 241 2.10 -16.27 53.18
N LYS A 242 1.70 -17.46 52.74
CA LYS A 242 0.97 -18.43 53.58
C LYS A 242 1.85 -18.96 54.72
N ILE A 243 3.12 -19.28 54.45
CA ILE A 243 4.08 -19.74 55.46
C ILE A 243 4.31 -18.66 56.52
N LEU A 244 4.60 -17.42 56.11
CA LEU A 244 4.83 -16.30 57.03
C LEU A 244 3.58 -16.00 57.87
N ALA A 245 2.38 -16.05 57.27
CA ALA A 245 1.13 -15.90 58.02
C ALA A 245 0.96 -16.99 59.09
N ASN A 246 1.28 -18.25 58.76
CA ASN A 246 1.23 -19.37 59.70
C ASN A 246 2.29 -19.26 60.81
N GLU A 247 3.47 -18.70 60.54
CA GLU A 247 4.52 -18.46 61.55
C GLU A 247 4.16 -17.30 62.50
N ARG A 248 3.44 -16.29 61.99
CA ARG A 248 3.09 -15.08 62.73
C ARG A 248 1.95 -15.29 63.74
N GLU A 249 0.93 -16.03 63.35
CA GLU A 249 -0.26 -16.28 64.18
C GLU A 249 0.08 -16.80 65.60
N PRO A 250 0.87 -17.87 65.79
CA PRO A 250 1.19 -18.38 67.12
C PRO A 250 2.02 -17.39 67.96
N ILE A 251 2.88 -16.57 67.34
CA ILE A 251 3.71 -15.59 68.05
C ILE A 251 2.84 -14.44 68.57
N ASN A 252 1.89 -13.95 67.77
CA ASN A 252 0.95 -12.92 68.20
C ASN A 252 0.10 -13.40 69.38
N VAL A 253 -0.44 -14.64 69.29
CA VAL A 253 -1.24 -15.24 70.37
C VAL A 253 -0.40 -15.39 71.65
N ALA A 254 0.86 -15.81 71.54
CA ALA A 254 1.77 -15.95 72.68
C ALA A 254 2.11 -14.59 73.32
N LEU A 255 2.37 -13.55 72.51
CA LEU A 255 2.62 -12.19 72.99
C LEU A 255 1.40 -11.59 73.69
N GLU A 256 0.19 -11.77 73.14
CA GLU A 256 -1.04 -11.31 73.80
C GLU A 256 -1.23 -11.98 75.17
N LYS A 257 -0.99 -13.30 75.26
CA LYS A 257 -1.09 -14.04 76.52
C LYS A 257 -0.07 -13.56 77.55
N LEU A 258 1.20 -13.44 77.17
CA LEU A 258 2.28 -12.93 78.03
C LEU A 258 2.03 -11.48 78.47
N SER A 259 1.44 -10.64 77.61
CA SER A 259 1.10 -9.26 77.97
C SER A 259 0.03 -9.19 79.06
N LYS A 260 -0.91 -10.14 79.09
CA LYS A 260 -1.91 -10.25 80.16
C LYS A 260 -1.29 -10.74 81.47
N GLU A 261 -0.52 -11.82 81.40
CA GLU A 261 0.19 -12.39 82.58
C GLU A 261 1.18 -11.37 83.19
N SER A 262 1.90 -10.62 82.35
CA SER A 262 2.83 -9.57 82.78
C SER A 262 2.10 -8.37 83.40
N LYS A 263 0.92 -7.99 82.91
CA LYS A 263 0.11 -6.92 83.51
C LYS A 263 -0.38 -7.31 84.90
N GLU A 264 -0.91 -8.51 85.06
CA GLU A 264 -1.36 -9.05 86.36
C GLU A 264 -0.19 -9.10 87.36
N ALA A 265 0.97 -9.60 86.94
CA ALA A 265 2.17 -9.63 87.79
C ALA A 265 2.72 -8.23 88.10
N LYS A 266 2.65 -7.28 87.16
CA LYS A 266 3.07 -5.88 87.36
C LYS A 266 2.14 -5.11 88.29
N GLU A 267 0.86 -5.45 88.35
CA GLU A 267 -0.05 -4.88 89.36
C GLU A 267 0.31 -5.34 90.78
N ILE A 268 0.69 -6.61 90.95
CA ILE A 268 1.16 -7.16 92.24
C ILE A 268 2.42 -6.43 92.72
N VAL A 269 3.37 -6.16 91.83
CA VAL A 269 4.63 -5.46 92.17
C VAL A 269 4.48 -3.93 92.26
N LYS A 270 3.45 -3.32 91.66
CA LYS A 270 3.19 -1.87 91.75
C LYS A 270 2.41 -1.45 92.99
N LEU A 271 1.63 -2.35 93.60
CA LEU A 271 0.79 -2.01 94.75
C LEU A 271 1.59 -1.67 96.02
N GLU A 272 2.83 -2.12 96.15
CA GLU A 272 3.81 -1.65 97.14
C GLU A 272 5.20 -1.66 96.45
N SER A 273 6.07 -0.69 96.70
CA SER A 273 7.49 -0.67 96.23
C SER A 273 8.30 -1.76 96.94
N GLY A 274 7.84 -3.00 96.75
CA GLY A 274 7.54 -3.91 97.85
C GLY A 274 8.77 -4.58 98.42
N LEU A 275 9.69 -5.10 97.61
CA LEU A 275 10.80 -5.88 98.18
C LEU A 275 11.77 -5.00 99.00
N SER A 276 12.18 -3.85 98.48
CA SER A 276 13.15 -2.98 99.17
C SER A 276 12.56 -2.31 100.40
N THR A 277 11.28 -1.94 100.37
CA THR A 277 10.59 -1.34 101.52
C THR A 277 10.30 -2.39 102.59
N VAL A 278 9.78 -3.55 102.20
CA VAL A 278 9.54 -4.69 103.11
C VAL A 278 10.85 -5.20 103.72
N GLN A 279 11.97 -5.22 102.97
CA GLN A 279 13.29 -5.56 103.52
C GLN A 279 13.79 -4.51 104.54
N LYS A 280 13.58 -3.21 104.29
CA LYS A 280 13.93 -2.17 105.26
C LYS A 280 13.10 -2.28 106.54
N GLU A 281 11.78 -2.48 106.41
CA GLU A 281 10.89 -2.69 107.56
C GLU A 281 11.27 -3.94 108.36
N LYS A 282 11.63 -5.03 107.66
CA LYS A 282 12.15 -6.25 108.28
C LYS A 282 13.45 -6.00 109.04
N ASP A 283 14.42 -5.34 108.43
CA ASP A 283 15.70 -5.02 109.06
C ASP A 283 15.52 -4.11 110.28
N GLU A 284 14.63 -3.12 110.21
CA GLU A 284 14.28 -2.23 111.33
C GLU A 284 13.65 -3.00 112.48
N LEU A 285 12.64 -3.84 112.22
CA LEU A 285 12.00 -4.68 113.24
C LEU A 285 12.98 -5.67 113.87
N THR A 286 13.86 -6.27 113.07
CA THR A 286 14.88 -7.20 113.58
C THR A 286 15.89 -6.48 114.49
N ARG A 287 16.26 -5.23 114.14
CA ARG A 287 17.12 -4.38 114.99
C ARG A 287 16.42 -3.97 116.28
N GLU A 288 15.13 -3.61 116.24
CA GLU A 288 14.32 -3.26 117.41
C GLU A 288 14.21 -4.43 118.38
N ILE A 289 13.94 -5.64 117.88
CA ILE A 289 13.92 -6.87 118.69
C ILE A 289 15.29 -7.10 119.34
N GLY A 290 16.38 -7.02 118.58
CA GLY A 290 17.73 -7.20 119.13
C GLY A 290 18.12 -6.16 120.19
N LYS A 291 17.63 -4.91 120.08
CA LYS A 291 17.81 -3.89 121.12
C LYS A 291 17.04 -4.24 122.40
N LEU A 292 15.78 -4.66 122.27
CA LEU A 292 14.93 -5.04 123.39
C LEU A 292 15.49 -6.27 124.12
N ASP A 293 15.98 -7.28 123.38
CA ASP A 293 16.68 -8.42 123.96
C ASP A 293 17.94 -7.98 124.72
N GLY A 294 18.73 -7.07 124.16
CA GLY A 294 19.89 -6.49 124.84
C GLY A 294 19.54 -5.76 126.14
N LEU A 295 18.42 -5.04 126.17
CA LEU A 295 17.91 -4.37 127.37
C LEU A 295 17.40 -5.37 128.41
N ILE A 296 16.72 -6.45 127.99
CA ILE A 296 16.30 -7.54 128.88
C ILE A 296 17.53 -8.17 129.54
N ILE A 297 18.56 -8.51 128.77
CA ILE A 297 19.81 -9.10 129.29
C ILE A 297 20.49 -8.16 130.31
N ALA A 298 20.47 -6.84 130.05
CA ALA A 298 21.03 -5.87 130.98
C ALA A 298 20.24 -5.79 132.30
N GLU A 299 18.90 -5.74 132.24
CA GLU A 299 18.04 -5.72 133.42
C GLU A 299 18.16 -7.04 134.22
N GLU A 300 18.25 -8.20 133.54
CA GLU A 300 18.49 -9.49 134.18
C GLU A 300 19.83 -9.54 134.93
N ARG A 301 20.90 -8.98 134.35
CA ARG A 301 22.20 -8.81 135.04
C ARG A 301 22.11 -7.84 136.23
N THR A 302 21.26 -6.83 136.13
CA THR A 302 21.06 -5.85 137.22
C THR A 302 20.39 -6.54 138.42
N ILE A 303 19.35 -7.35 138.17
CA ILE A 303 18.71 -8.22 139.17
C ILE A 303 19.74 -9.19 139.78
N GLU A 304 20.58 -9.81 138.95
CA GLU A 304 21.60 -10.76 139.43
C GLU A 304 22.64 -10.09 140.33
N ASN A 305 23.09 -8.88 139.96
CA ASN A 305 24.05 -8.10 140.76
C ASN A 305 23.44 -7.60 142.08
N GLU A 306 22.19 -7.13 142.09
CA GLU A 306 21.51 -6.74 143.33
C GLU A 306 21.27 -7.93 144.27
N LYS A 307 20.92 -9.09 143.73
CA LYS A 307 20.83 -10.34 144.51
C LYS A 307 22.17 -10.73 145.14
N LYS A 308 23.30 -10.48 144.46
CA LYS A 308 24.65 -10.72 145.00
C LYS A 308 25.03 -9.70 146.07
N LEU A 309 24.71 -8.41 145.87
CA LEU A 309 24.95 -7.34 146.86
C LEU A 309 24.12 -7.51 148.14
N SER A 310 22.89 -8.00 148.03
CA SER A 310 22.01 -8.30 149.18
C SER A 310 22.51 -9.47 150.06
N ALA A 311 23.44 -10.30 149.58
CA ALA A 311 23.90 -11.51 150.27
C ALA A 311 25.18 -11.32 151.11
N SER A 312 25.85 -10.16 151.03
CA SER A 312 27.07 -9.87 151.79
C SER A 312 26.79 -9.00 153.03
N ASP A 313 27.08 -9.52 154.23
CA ASP A 313 26.85 -8.82 155.51
C ASP A 313 27.85 -7.68 155.81
N GLU A 314 28.93 -7.54 155.02
CA GLU A 314 30.01 -6.57 155.27
C GLU A 314 29.69 -5.12 154.84
N TYR A 315 28.64 -4.88 154.04
CA TYR A 315 28.36 -3.56 153.44
C TYR A 315 26.93 -3.04 153.70
N LYS A 316 26.26 -3.50 154.76
CA LYS A 316 24.98 -2.92 155.20
C LYS A 316 25.22 -1.53 155.80
N THR A 317 24.75 -0.49 155.13
CA THR A 317 24.88 0.91 155.58
C THR A 317 23.73 1.28 156.52
N VAL A 318 24.04 1.87 157.68
CA VAL A 318 23.05 2.40 158.64
C VAL A 318 23.11 3.93 158.62
N ARG A 319 21.96 4.60 158.61
CA ARG A 319 21.89 6.07 158.54
C ARG A 319 22.40 6.70 159.86
N LEU A 320 23.30 7.68 159.75
CA LEU A 320 23.95 8.34 160.89
C LEU A 320 22.95 8.86 161.95
N LYS A 321 21.82 9.40 161.49
CA LYS A 321 20.75 9.94 162.34
C LYS A 321 20.11 8.90 163.27
N GLU A 322 20.11 7.62 162.86
CA GLU A 322 19.59 6.53 163.69
C GLU A 322 20.59 6.11 164.77
N VAL A 323 21.88 6.25 164.49
CA VAL A 323 22.96 6.02 165.47
C VAL A 323 22.97 7.15 166.52
N GLU A 324 22.72 8.39 166.10
CA GLU A 324 22.58 9.54 167.01
C GLU A 324 21.39 9.38 167.96
N ASN A 325 20.23 8.97 167.45
CA ASN A 325 19.06 8.68 168.30
C ASN A 325 19.33 7.57 169.31
N LEU A 326 20.03 6.50 168.88
CA LEU A 326 20.43 5.42 169.78
C LEU A 326 21.38 5.91 170.87
N TYR A 327 22.32 6.80 170.53
CA TYR A 327 23.24 7.41 171.48
C TYR A 327 22.52 8.29 172.51
N GLU A 328 21.54 9.10 172.09
CA GLU A 328 20.71 9.89 173.01
C GLU A 328 19.89 9.00 173.95
N GLU A 329 19.30 7.91 173.45
CA GLU A 329 18.56 6.96 174.28
C GLU A 329 19.46 6.21 175.29
N ILE A 330 20.70 5.89 174.89
CA ILE A 330 21.70 5.22 175.75
C ILE A 330 22.27 6.17 176.80
N SER A 331 22.49 7.44 176.44
CA SER A 331 23.01 8.51 177.31
C SER A 331 22.14 8.74 178.56
N ALA A 332 20.83 8.51 178.45
CA ALA A 332 19.86 8.71 179.54
C ALA A 332 19.79 7.55 180.56
N LEU A 333 20.53 6.45 180.36
CA LEU A 333 20.40 5.21 181.14
C LEU A 333 21.67 4.93 181.98
N GLY A 334 21.51 4.83 183.30
CA GLY A 334 22.63 4.67 184.26
C GLY A 334 23.11 3.24 184.53
N GLU A 335 22.48 2.22 183.94
CA GLU A 335 22.81 0.80 184.15
C GLU A 335 23.34 0.13 182.87
N VAL A 336 24.54 -0.45 182.94
CA VAL A 336 25.29 -0.99 181.79
C VAL A 336 24.60 -2.18 181.10
N GLU A 337 23.80 -2.97 181.81
CA GLU A 337 23.09 -4.13 181.24
C GLU A 337 21.96 -3.73 180.28
N VAL A 338 21.26 -2.62 180.56
CA VAL A 338 20.19 -2.12 179.70
C VAL A 338 20.75 -1.59 178.38
N ILE A 339 21.92 -0.95 178.44
CA ILE A 339 22.64 -0.45 177.26
C ILE A 339 23.00 -1.62 176.32
N LYS A 340 23.52 -2.72 176.87
CA LYS A 340 23.91 -3.89 176.08
C LYS A 340 22.72 -4.54 175.38
N LYS A 341 21.55 -4.56 176.04
CA LYS A 341 20.31 -5.12 175.49
C LYS A 341 19.77 -4.27 174.34
N LYS A 342 19.70 -2.94 174.50
CA LYS A 342 19.26 -2.04 173.41
C LYS A 342 20.20 -2.06 172.20
N LEU A 343 21.52 -2.12 172.41
CA LEU A 343 22.49 -2.30 171.33
C LEU A 343 22.28 -3.63 170.59
N GLY A 344 21.99 -4.72 171.32
CA GLY A 344 21.66 -6.01 170.74
C GLY A 344 20.36 -6.01 169.92
N GLU A 345 19.30 -5.36 170.41
CA GLU A 345 18.02 -5.23 169.71
C GLU A 345 18.16 -4.37 168.44
N PHE A 346 18.92 -3.28 168.50
CA PHE A 346 19.19 -2.42 167.34
C PHE A 346 19.91 -3.19 166.22
N ILE A 347 20.96 -3.96 166.55
CA ILE A 347 21.71 -4.75 165.57
C ILE A 347 20.84 -5.85 164.93
N ASN A 348 20.02 -6.55 165.73
CA ASN A 348 19.18 -7.64 165.21
C ASN A 348 18.04 -7.15 164.32
N SER A 349 17.43 -5.99 164.62
CA SER A 349 16.33 -5.46 163.80
C SER A 349 16.74 -5.11 162.37
N ARG A 350 18.00 -4.70 162.16
CA ARG A 350 18.53 -4.29 160.84
C ARG A 350 19.23 -5.40 160.07
N ARG A 351 19.42 -6.58 160.67
CA ARG A 351 20.05 -7.73 159.99
C ARG A 351 19.17 -8.30 158.86
N HIS A 352 17.85 -8.11 158.91
CA HIS A 352 16.87 -8.80 158.06
C HIS A 352 16.01 -7.91 157.13
N GLU A 353 16.25 -6.60 157.05
CA GLU A 353 15.59 -5.75 156.04
C GLU A 353 16.29 -5.91 154.67
N THR A 354 15.56 -6.38 153.66
CA THR A 354 16.01 -6.51 152.26
C THR A 354 15.33 -5.45 151.40
N ASP A 355 16.12 -4.68 150.64
CA ASP A 355 15.62 -3.69 149.67
C ASP A 355 14.96 -4.38 148.46
N SER A 356 13.67 -4.71 148.60
CA SER A 356 12.85 -5.46 147.62
C SER A 356 12.24 -4.63 146.48
N LYS A 357 12.48 -3.31 146.44
CA LYS A 357 11.84 -2.41 145.47
C LYS A 357 12.50 -2.40 144.09
N LEU A 358 13.83 -2.43 144.04
CA LEU A 358 14.59 -2.34 142.78
C LEU A 358 14.41 -3.59 141.90
N ILE A 359 14.37 -4.78 142.50
CA ILE A 359 14.12 -6.04 141.81
C ILE A 359 12.74 -6.07 141.13
N ASN A 360 11.68 -5.63 141.83
CA ASN A 360 10.32 -5.59 141.27
C ASN A 360 10.16 -4.61 140.10
N GLU A 361 10.89 -3.49 140.12
CA GLU A 361 10.89 -2.53 139.02
C GLU A 361 11.59 -3.08 137.77
N ALA A 362 12.70 -3.80 137.94
CA ALA A 362 13.40 -4.47 136.84
C ALA A 362 12.56 -5.61 136.23
N GLU A 363 11.87 -6.41 137.03
CA GLU A 363 10.97 -7.48 136.53
C GLU A 363 9.79 -6.95 135.72
N LYS A 364 9.20 -5.81 136.12
CA LYS A 364 8.16 -5.13 135.32
C LYS A 364 8.70 -4.64 133.98
N ARG A 365 9.91 -4.05 133.94
CA ARG A 365 10.54 -3.60 132.69
C ARG A 365 10.81 -4.77 131.74
N ILE A 366 11.26 -5.92 132.27
CA ILE A 366 11.46 -7.15 131.47
C ILE A 366 10.15 -7.65 130.87
N ALA A 367 9.05 -7.68 131.64
CA ALA A 367 7.75 -8.12 131.14
C ALA A 367 7.20 -7.18 130.04
N GLU A 368 7.39 -5.87 130.18
CA GLU A 368 7.04 -4.85 129.18
C GLU A 368 7.81 -5.07 127.87
N HIS A 369 9.13 -5.27 127.94
CA HIS A 369 9.99 -5.54 126.78
C HIS A 369 9.63 -6.85 126.08
N LYS A 370 9.35 -7.94 126.82
CA LYS A 370 8.91 -9.23 126.23
C LYS A 370 7.61 -9.10 125.44
N LYS A 371 6.65 -8.31 125.94
CA LYS A 371 5.38 -8.05 125.24
C LYS A 371 5.57 -7.22 123.97
N GLN A 372 6.58 -6.35 123.92
CA GLN A 372 6.94 -5.61 122.71
C GLN A 372 7.59 -6.51 121.67
N ILE A 373 8.47 -7.44 122.08
CA ILE A 373 9.09 -8.43 121.19
C ILE A 373 8.02 -9.30 120.51
N GLU A 374 7.07 -9.86 121.25
CA GLU A 374 6.01 -10.71 120.69
C GLU A 374 5.14 -9.97 119.65
N LYS A 375 4.90 -8.67 119.85
CA LYS A 375 4.25 -7.81 118.84
C LYS A 375 5.09 -7.58 117.59
N PHE A 376 6.41 -7.50 117.73
CA PHE A 376 7.30 -7.33 116.58
C PHE A 376 7.50 -8.65 115.82
N GLU A 377 7.56 -9.80 116.50
CA GLU A 377 7.63 -11.13 115.88
C GLU A 377 6.40 -11.45 115.03
N THR A 378 5.19 -11.14 115.53
CA THR A 378 3.95 -11.33 114.75
C THR A 378 3.91 -10.46 113.49
N LYS A 379 4.41 -9.21 113.55
CA LYS A 379 4.57 -8.37 112.37
C LYS A 379 5.62 -8.92 111.40
N LEU A 380 6.73 -9.46 111.92
CA LEU A 380 7.82 -10.03 111.13
C LEU A 380 7.34 -11.26 110.31
N LEU A 381 6.44 -12.08 110.86
CA LEU A 381 5.82 -13.21 110.15
C LEU A 381 4.98 -12.76 108.94
N VAL A 382 4.18 -11.69 109.10
CA VAL A 382 3.38 -11.12 108.01
C VAL A 382 4.28 -10.55 106.90
N ILE A 383 5.34 -9.84 107.30
CA ILE A 383 6.34 -9.26 106.40
C ILE A 383 7.09 -10.35 105.61
N ASN A 384 7.48 -11.46 106.26
CA ASN A 384 8.14 -12.58 105.58
C ASN A 384 7.23 -13.25 104.53
N LYS A 385 5.92 -13.38 104.81
CA LYS A 385 4.97 -13.92 103.83
C LYS A 385 4.83 -13.00 102.61
N LYS A 386 4.72 -11.68 102.85
CA LYS A 386 4.71 -10.68 101.78
C LYS A 386 6.00 -10.69 100.95
N GLU A 387 7.17 -10.79 101.59
CA GLU A 387 8.48 -10.85 100.90
C GLU A 387 8.55 -12.05 99.95
N HIS A 388 8.05 -13.22 100.37
CA HIS A 388 8.02 -14.41 99.52
C HIS A 388 7.11 -14.25 98.30
N GLU A 389 5.88 -13.73 98.51
CA GLU A 389 4.92 -13.47 97.42
C GLU A 389 5.46 -12.45 96.41
N ILE A 390 6.12 -11.38 96.88
CA ILE A 390 6.76 -10.36 96.02
C ILE A 390 7.94 -10.97 95.26
N SER A 391 8.79 -11.78 95.90
CA SER A 391 9.94 -12.42 95.24
C SER A 391 9.53 -13.41 94.15
N GLU A 392 8.45 -14.17 94.36
CA GLU A 392 7.89 -15.06 93.34
C GLU A 392 7.30 -14.27 92.16
N ALA A 393 6.59 -13.17 92.45
CA ALA A 393 6.09 -12.27 91.42
C ALA A 393 7.22 -11.63 90.59
N GLU A 394 8.30 -11.16 91.21
CA GLU A 394 9.47 -10.61 90.50
C GLU A 394 10.14 -11.65 89.59
N LYS A 395 10.30 -12.90 90.06
CA LYS A 395 10.82 -14.00 89.23
C LYS A 395 9.91 -14.33 88.05
N ALA A 396 8.59 -14.29 88.25
CA ALA A 396 7.60 -14.50 87.19
C ALA A 396 7.63 -13.38 86.14
N ILE A 397 7.78 -12.11 86.57
CA ILE A 397 7.96 -10.96 85.68
C ILE A 397 9.24 -11.15 84.85
N PHE A 398 10.37 -11.45 85.48
CA PHE A 398 11.64 -11.61 84.76
C PHE A 398 11.58 -12.73 83.70
N ARG A 399 10.94 -13.86 84.02
CA ARG A 399 10.72 -14.95 83.05
C ARG A 399 9.82 -14.50 81.90
N SER A 400 8.73 -13.79 82.21
CA SER A 400 7.80 -13.28 81.20
C SER A 400 8.46 -12.26 80.28
N GLU A 401 9.27 -11.34 80.82
CA GLU A 401 10.03 -10.34 80.05
C GLU A 401 11.12 -10.98 79.18
N SER A 402 11.80 -12.03 79.67
CA SER A 402 12.76 -12.78 78.85
C SER A 402 12.09 -13.46 77.65
N LEU A 403 10.94 -14.10 77.87
CA LEU A 403 10.17 -14.74 76.79
C LEU A 403 9.57 -13.71 75.83
N GLU A 404 9.07 -12.58 76.35
CA GLU A 404 8.60 -11.45 75.55
C GLU A 404 9.71 -10.93 74.64
N ASN A 405 10.92 -10.71 75.17
CA ASN A 405 12.06 -10.26 74.37
C ASN A 405 12.45 -11.28 73.27
N GLU A 406 12.40 -12.58 73.56
CA GLU A 406 12.66 -13.62 72.56
C GLU A 406 11.61 -13.61 71.44
N LEU A 407 10.33 -13.52 71.80
CA LEU A 407 9.22 -13.46 70.84
C LEU A 407 9.24 -12.17 70.03
N VAL A 408 9.57 -11.03 70.64
CA VAL A 408 9.75 -9.75 69.93
C VAL A 408 10.91 -9.84 68.94
N SER A 409 12.02 -10.50 69.29
CA SER A 409 13.13 -10.75 68.37
C SER A 409 12.70 -11.61 67.17
N LYS A 410 11.98 -12.72 67.42
CA LYS A 410 11.41 -13.56 66.35
C LYS A 410 10.43 -12.78 65.47
N LEU A 411 9.61 -11.92 66.06
CA LEU A 411 8.65 -11.08 65.34
C LEU A 411 9.35 -10.01 64.49
N ASN A 412 10.45 -9.44 64.95
CA ASN A 412 11.27 -8.53 64.15
C ASN A 412 11.94 -9.25 62.96
N LEU A 413 12.43 -10.48 63.16
CA LEU A 413 12.95 -11.31 62.07
C LEU A 413 11.86 -11.62 61.03
N LEU A 414 10.66 -11.95 61.48
CA LEU A 414 9.50 -12.17 60.61
C LEU A 414 9.10 -10.92 59.85
N LYS A 415 9.07 -9.75 60.50
CA LYS A 415 8.81 -8.47 59.83
C LYS A 415 9.82 -8.19 58.72
N ALA A 416 11.10 -8.45 58.95
CA ALA A 416 12.12 -8.30 57.91
C ALA A 416 11.89 -9.24 56.72
N ARG A 417 11.44 -10.49 56.96
CA ARG A 417 11.06 -11.42 55.90
C ARG A 417 9.80 -10.98 55.15
N GLU A 418 8.78 -10.47 55.85
CA GLU A 418 7.56 -9.91 55.23
C GLU A 418 7.90 -8.69 54.36
N GLU A 419 8.82 -7.84 54.81
CA GLU A 419 9.30 -6.69 54.05
C GLU A 419 10.06 -7.12 52.79
N SER A 420 10.93 -8.14 52.89
CA SER A 420 11.57 -8.76 51.72
C SER A 420 10.55 -9.32 50.72
N LEU A 421 9.54 -10.05 51.22
CA LEU A 421 8.45 -10.57 50.37
C LEU A 421 7.68 -9.44 49.70
N ARG A 422 7.45 -8.33 50.40
CA ARG A 422 6.77 -7.16 49.83
C ARG A 422 7.58 -6.55 48.68
N PHE A 423 8.90 -6.43 48.81
CA PHE A 423 9.75 -5.99 47.72
C PHE A 423 9.70 -6.95 46.52
N GLU A 424 9.66 -8.26 46.76
CA GLU A 424 9.48 -9.26 45.70
C GLU A 424 8.10 -9.14 45.02
N GLU A 425 7.01 -8.94 45.76
CA GLU A 425 5.67 -8.70 45.21
C GLU A 425 5.62 -7.41 44.36
N GLU A 426 6.31 -6.35 44.80
CA GLU A 426 6.42 -5.09 44.05
C GLU A 426 7.22 -5.29 42.77
N SER A 427 8.36 -6.00 42.82
CA SER A 427 9.15 -6.34 41.64
C SER A 427 8.37 -7.22 40.67
N PHE A 428 7.60 -8.20 41.14
CA PHE A 428 6.72 -9.03 40.30
C PHE A 428 5.71 -8.16 39.53
N LYS A 429 5.05 -7.21 40.23
CA LYS A 429 4.08 -6.30 39.60
C LYS A 429 4.74 -5.38 38.58
N GLU A 430 5.95 -4.91 38.84
CA GLU A 430 6.73 -4.08 37.93
C GLU A 430 7.12 -4.86 36.67
N ASN A 431 7.74 -6.03 36.83
CA ASN A 431 8.06 -6.91 35.70
C ASN A 431 6.81 -7.24 34.86
N LEU A 432 5.66 -7.50 35.51
CA LEU A 432 4.40 -7.75 34.81
C LEU A 432 3.91 -6.54 34.01
N ARG A 433 4.04 -5.33 34.55
CA ARG A 433 3.70 -4.09 33.83
C ARG A 433 4.60 -3.89 32.62
N GLU A 434 5.90 -4.12 32.76
CA GLU A 434 6.85 -4.02 31.66
C GLU A 434 6.54 -5.04 30.55
N VAL A 435 6.29 -6.31 30.90
CA VAL A 435 5.89 -7.31 29.89
C VAL A 435 4.53 -6.96 29.26
N SER A 436 3.60 -6.39 30.03
CA SER A 436 2.31 -5.92 29.51
C SER A 436 2.46 -4.77 28.52
N HIS A 437 3.51 -3.95 28.63
CA HIS A 437 3.81 -2.92 27.62
C HIS A 437 4.07 -3.55 26.24
N PHE A 438 4.74 -4.70 26.20
CA PHE A 438 5.05 -5.39 24.94
C PHE A 438 3.91 -6.29 24.46
N LEU A 439 3.22 -7.02 25.34
CA LEU A 439 2.25 -8.06 24.97
C LEU A 439 0.78 -7.67 25.17
N GLY A 440 0.49 -6.53 25.79
CA GLY A 440 -0.87 -6.11 26.10
C GLY A 440 -1.60 -7.10 27.00
N ALA A 441 -2.82 -7.49 26.61
CA ALA A 441 -3.66 -8.41 27.39
C ALA A 441 -3.09 -9.84 27.48
N GLU A 442 -2.25 -10.25 26.52
CA GLU A 442 -1.65 -11.59 26.52
C GLU A 442 -0.71 -11.81 27.70
N ALA A 443 -0.16 -10.73 28.27
CA ALA A 443 0.66 -10.79 29.47
C ALA A 443 -0.09 -11.36 30.68
N LEU A 444 -1.43 -11.37 30.69
CA LEU A 444 -2.25 -11.92 31.77
C LEU A 444 -2.62 -13.39 31.57
N TYR A 445 -2.31 -13.98 30.41
CA TYR A 445 -2.66 -15.37 30.09
C TYR A 445 -1.95 -16.40 30.96
N PHE A 446 -0.90 -16.01 31.71
CA PHE A 446 -0.23 -16.89 32.68
C PHE A 446 -1.21 -17.45 33.72
N ARG A 447 -2.28 -16.71 34.06
CA ARG A 447 -3.29 -17.14 35.04
C ARG A 447 -4.02 -18.41 34.63
N ASN A 448 -4.15 -18.63 33.32
CA ASN A 448 -4.87 -19.77 32.74
C ASN A 448 -3.99 -21.01 32.57
N VAL A 449 -2.69 -20.92 32.89
CA VAL A 449 -1.77 -22.05 32.77
C VAL A 449 -2.00 -22.99 33.95
N ALA A 450 -2.51 -24.18 33.67
CA ALA A 450 -2.59 -25.28 34.62
C ALA A 450 -1.21 -25.95 34.72
N VAL A 451 -0.49 -25.71 35.81
CA VAL A 451 0.78 -26.39 36.09
C VAL A 451 0.66 -27.17 37.40
N ILE A 452 1.36 -28.29 37.47
CA ILE A 452 1.43 -29.17 38.64
C ILE A 452 2.17 -28.42 39.77
N ALA A 453 1.48 -28.21 40.89
CA ALA A 453 1.96 -27.43 42.02
C ALA A 453 3.27 -27.95 42.67
N GLU A 454 3.57 -29.24 42.54
CA GLU A 454 4.75 -29.89 43.11
C GLU A 454 6.06 -29.54 42.39
N ASP A 455 6.03 -29.41 41.06
CA ASP A 455 7.22 -29.03 40.26
C ASP A 455 7.61 -27.57 40.43
N MET A 456 6.68 -26.71 40.87
CA MET A 456 6.93 -25.27 41.07
C MET A 456 7.61 -24.96 42.40
N LEU A 457 7.45 -25.81 43.41
CA LEU A 457 8.01 -25.59 44.75
C LEU A 457 9.39 -26.20 44.94
N THR A 458 9.74 -27.19 44.13
CA THR A 458 10.97 -27.98 44.26
C THR A 458 12.09 -27.51 43.33
N GLU A 459 11.81 -26.60 42.40
CA GLU A 459 12.78 -26.08 41.45
C GLU A 459 13.78 -25.12 42.12
N ASP A 460 15.07 -25.27 41.80
CA ASP A 460 16.12 -24.33 42.21
C ASP A 460 15.82 -22.92 41.69
N ARG A 461 15.91 -21.94 42.59
CA ARG A 461 15.64 -20.54 42.31
C ARG A 461 16.50 -19.99 41.17
N LYS A 462 17.71 -20.53 40.97
CA LYS A 462 18.59 -20.18 39.84
C LYS A 462 17.91 -20.30 38.48
N LYS A 463 17.08 -21.34 38.27
CA LYS A 463 16.37 -21.51 36.99
C LYS A 463 15.32 -20.41 36.76
N GLN A 464 14.71 -19.93 37.83
CA GLN A 464 13.76 -18.82 37.75
C GLN A 464 14.48 -17.50 37.45
N ASP A 465 15.67 -17.29 38.01
CA ASP A 465 16.53 -16.15 37.69
C ASP A 465 17.04 -16.20 36.24
N GLU A 466 17.37 -17.39 35.72
CA GLU A 466 17.72 -17.59 34.31
C GLU A 466 16.55 -17.21 33.37
N ARG A 467 15.32 -17.65 33.69
CA ARG A 467 14.12 -17.24 32.94
C ARG A 467 13.94 -15.73 32.96
N ARG A 468 14.11 -15.10 34.13
CA ARG A 468 14.03 -13.63 34.28
C ARG A 468 15.07 -12.93 33.42
N TYR A 469 16.31 -13.41 33.41
CA TYR A 469 17.38 -12.85 32.59
C TYR A 469 17.09 -12.96 31.08
N ILE A 470 16.56 -14.10 30.62
CA ILE A 470 16.16 -14.29 29.22
C ILE A 470 15.02 -13.33 28.85
N ILE A 471 14.01 -13.19 29.73
CA ILE A 471 12.91 -12.23 29.55
C ILE A 471 13.46 -10.81 29.44
N GLU A 472 14.40 -10.40 30.30
CA GLU A 472 15.04 -9.09 30.24
C GLU A 472 15.73 -8.84 28.90
N LYS A 473 16.50 -9.83 28.44
CA LYS A 473 17.20 -9.76 27.15
C LYS A 473 16.24 -9.66 25.97
N LEU A 474 15.09 -10.35 26.03
CA LEU A 474 14.05 -10.26 25.01
C LEU A 474 13.34 -8.90 25.02
N LYS A 475 13.07 -8.33 26.21
CA LYS A 475 12.51 -6.97 26.35
C LYS A 475 13.43 -5.92 25.70
N ILE A 476 14.74 -5.95 26.02
CA ILE A 476 15.73 -5.02 25.44
C ILE A 476 15.75 -5.12 23.90
N ARG A 477 15.76 -6.34 23.36
CA ARG A 477 15.73 -6.54 21.90
C ARG A 477 14.46 -6.03 21.25
N LEU A 478 13.31 -6.14 21.94
CA LEU A 478 12.03 -5.63 21.46
C LEU A 478 11.96 -4.11 21.50
N GLU A 479 12.53 -3.47 22.53
CA GLU A 479 12.71 -2.01 22.59
C GLU A 479 13.48 -1.49 21.38
N ASP A 480 14.66 -2.07 21.09
CA ASP A 480 15.50 -1.70 19.94
C ASP A 480 14.81 -1.96 18.58
N SER A 481 13.88 -2.91 18.55
CA SER A 481 13.19 -3.37 17.34
C SER A 481 11.81 -2.75 17.15
N SER A 482 11.44 -1.77 17.99
CA SER A 482 10.14 -1.09 17.93
C SER A 482 9.97 -0.36 16.61
N ILE A 483 9.25 -1.00 15.68
CA ILE A 483 8.81 -0.40 14.42
C ILE A 483 7.38 0.07 14.62
N SER A 484 7.18 1.39 14.55
CA SER A 484 5.85 1.97 14.52
C SER A 484 5.23 1.77 13.13
N GLY A 485 3.93 1.46 13.07
CA GLY A 485 3.20 1.33 11.80
C GLY A 485 3.33 -0.01 11.07
N ALA A 486 3.50 -1.13 11.79
CA ALA A 486 3.64 -2.48 11.20
C ALA A 486 2.56 -2.83 10.17
N ALA A 487 1.29 -2.54 10.47
CA ALA A 487 0.16 -2.79 9.56
C ALA A 487 0.24 -1.95 8.28
N GLU A 488 0.71 -0.70 8.39
CA GLU A 488 0.86 0.19 7.23
C GLU A 488 2.03 -0.24 6.34
N ILE A 489 3.15 -0.67 6.93
CA ILE A 489 4.31 -1.20 6.21
C ILE A 489 3.93 -2.48 5.46
N SER A 490 3.26 -3.43 6.13
CA SER A 490 2.80 -4.68 5.51
C SER A 490 1.86 -4.41 4.33
N LYS A 491 0.90 -3.51 4.51
CA LYS A 491 -0.01 -3.09 3.44
C LYS A 491 0.75 -2.46 2.26
N LYS A 492 1.64 -1.50 2.52
CA LYS A 492 2.45 -0.83 1.47
C LYS A 492 3.37 -1.80 0.74
N TYR A 493 4.00 -2.74 1.44
CA TYR A 493 4.83 -3.78 0.83
C TYR A 493 4.00 -4.64 -0.12
N LYS A 494 2.83 -5.11 0.33
CA LYS A 494 1.93 -5.91 -0.49
C LYS A 494 1.46 -5.16 -1.74
N GLU A 495 0.96 -3.93 -1.58
CA GLU A 495 0.50 -3.10 -2.71
C GLU A 495 1.64 -2.81 -3.71
N THR A 496 2.83 -2.49 -3.22
CA THR A 496 4.00 -2.20 -4.07
C THR A 496 4.49 -3.46 -4.80
N SER A 497 4.48 -4.61 -4.13
CA SER A 497 4.87 -5.89 -4.71
C SER A 497 3.90 -6.35 -5.79
N GLU A 498 2.59 -6.26 -5.53
CA GLU A 498 1.54 -6.57 -6.51
C GLU A 498 1.67 -5.65 -7.76
N ARG A 499 2.02 -4.38 -7.55
CA ARG A 499 2.28 -3.44 -8.64
C ARG A 499 3.51 -3.80 -9.47
N ASP A 500 4.64 -4.17 -8.86
CA ASP A 500 5.82 -4.60 -9.63
C ASP A 500 5.54 -5.90 -10.40
N GLU A 501 4.83 -6.85 -9.79
CA GLU A 501 4.45 -8.09 -10.46
C GLU A 501 3.52 -7.84 -11.66
N PHE A 502 2.57 -6.91 -11.53
CA PHE A 502 1.72 -6.47 -12.64
C PHE A 502 2.54 -5.84 -13.77
N LEU A 503 3.44 -4.90 -13.45
CA LEU A 503 4.30 -4.26 -14.45
C LEU A 503 5.24 -5.26 -15.14
N ALA A 504 5.71 -6.29 -14.42
CA ALA A 504 6.52 -7.35 -15.00
C ALA A 504 5.74 -8.16 -16.05
N ARG A 505 4.48 -8.50 -15.77
CA ARG A 505 3.61 -9.21 -16.72
C ARG A 505 3.31 -8.35 -17.96
N GLU A 506 2.92 -7.10 -17.75
CA GLU A 506 2.68 -6.13 -18.84
C GLU A 506 3.90 -5.98 -19.77
N LEU A 507 5.10 -5.90 -19.19
CA LEU A 507 6.34 -5.81 -19.97
C LEU A 507 6.51 -7.04 -20.88
N THR A 508 6.30 -8.26 -20.34
CA THR A 508 6.40 -9.48 -21.16
C THR A 508 5.35 -9.56 -22.26
N ASP A 509 4.15 -9.01 -22.04
CA ASP A 509 3.08 -9.00 -23.04
C ASP A 509 3.34 -7.94 -24.13
N LEU A 510 3.92 -6.80 -23.77
CA LEU A 510 4.36 -5.78 -24.72
C LEU A 510 5.53 -6.28 -25.59
N GLU A 511 6.50 -7.00 -25.02
CA GLU A 511 7.60 -7.61 -25.77
C GLU A 511 7.09 -8.61 -26.82
N LYS A 512 6.21 -9.53 -26.43
CA LYS A 512 5.55 -10.45 -27.38
C LYS A 512 4.75 -9.72 -28.45
N SER A 513 4.06 -8.63 -28.08
CA SER A 513 3.33 -7.80 -29.02
C SER A 513 4.26 -7.10 -30.03
N ALA A 514 5.44 -6.67 -29.58
CA ALA A 514 6.46 -6.10 -30.47
C ALA A 514 7.01 -7.15 -31.45
N GLU A 515 7.31 -8.36 -30.98
CA GLU A 515 7.78 -9.47 -31.82
C GLU A 515 6.75 -9.82 -32.91
N THR A 516 5.49 -9.99 -32.52
CA THR A 516 4.40 -10.32 -33.48
C THR A 516 4.16 -9.21 -34.50
N LEU A 517 4.22 -7.94 -34.10
CA LEU A 517 4.14 -6.80 -35.03
C LEU A 517 5.31 -6.78 -36.01
N ASN A 518 6.52 -7.08 -35.55
CA ASN A 518 7.71 -7.12 -36.39
C ASN A 518 7.63 -8.26 -37.42
N GLU A 519 7.17 -9.43 -37.01
CA GLU A 519 6.92 -10.55 -37.91
C GLU A 519 5.84 -10.21 -38.96
N LEU A 520 4.76 -9.55 -38.54
CA LEU A 520 3.71 -9.08 -39.44
C LEU A 520 4.25 -8.09 -40.48
N ILE A 521 5.08 -7.13 -40.07
CA ILE A 521 5.71 -6.16 -40.99
C ILE A 521 6.55 -6.90 -42.04
N LYS A 522 7.41 -7.84 -41.61
CA LYS A 522 8.24 -8.64 -42.52
C LYS A 522 7.41 -9.49 -43.50
N ASN A 523 6.31 -10.07 -43.03
CA ASN A 523 5.38 -10.83 -43.86
C ASN A 523 4.67 -9.93 -44.89
N LEU A 524 4.32 -8.70 -44.51
CA LEU A 524 3.75 -7.72 -45.44
C LEU A 524 4.77 -7.25 -46.48
N GLU A 525 6.03 -7.02 -46.11
CA GLU A 525 7.09 -6.60 -47.04
C GLU A 525 7.41 -7.65 -48.08
N THR A 526 7.58 -8.90 -47.64
CA THR A 526 7.85 -10.02 -48.55
C THR A 526 6.70 -10.22 -49.53
N ARG A 527 5.46 -10.16 -49.04
CA ARG A 527 4.25 -10.24 -49.87
C ARG A 527 4.14 -9.08 -50.85
N LEU A 528 4.38 -7.85 -50.41
CA LEU A 528 4.39 -6.66 -51.27
C LEU A 528 5.39 -6.81 -52.42
N ALA A 529 6.60 -7.29 -52.12
CA ALA A 529 7.62 -7.51 -53.15
C ALA A 529 7.22 -8.61 -54.15
N THR A 530 6.64 -9.72 -53.68
CA THR A 530 6.22 -10.82 -54.57
C THR A 530 5.05 -10.43 -55.46
N GLU A 531 4.02 -9.80 -54.89
CA GLU A 531 2.84 -9.34 -55.64
C GLU A 531 3.22 -8.22 -56.63
N PHE A 532 4.14 -7.32 -56.25
CA PHE A 532 4.64 -6.29 -57.16
C PHE A 532 5.41 -6.86 -58.34
N SER A 533 6.36 -7.78 -58.10
CA SER A 533 7.14 -8.41 -59.19
C SER A 533 6.25 -9.20 -60.14
N SER A 534 5.34 -10.02 -59.61
CA SER A 534 4.39 -10.78 -60.44
C SER A 534 3.42 -9.86 -61.20
N GLY A 535 2.98 -8.77 -60.57
CA GLY A 535 2.14 -7.77 -61.22
C GLY A 535 2.86 -7.06 -62.35
N LEU A 536 4.12 -6.67 -62.14
CA LEU A 536 4.95 -5.99 -63.14
C LEU A 536 5.20 -6.86 -64.37
N GLU A 537 5.41 -8.18 -64.20
CA GLU A 537 5.53 -9.13 -65.31
C GLU A 537 4.26 -9.18 -66.16
N LYS A 538 3.09 -9.31 -65.53
CA LYS A 538 1.79 -9.32 -66.24
C LYS A 538 1.51 -7.99 -66.96
N ILE A 539 1.86 -6.87 -66.34
CA ILE A 539 1.73 -5.54 -66.96
C ILE A 539 2.63 -5.47 -68.20
N ASN A 540 3.87 -5.95 -68.12
CA ASN A 540 4.80 -5.93 -69.25
C ASN A 540 4.31 -6.80 -70.42
N GLU A 541 3.79 -8.01 -70.15
CA GLU A 541 3.19 -8.87 -71.19
C GLU A 541 2.00 -8.18 -71.88
N GLY A 542 1.10 -7.56 -71.11
CA GLY A 542 -0.04 -6.82 -71.64
C GLY A 542 0.39 -5.58 -72.43
N PHE A 543 1.38 -4.86 -71.92
CA PHE A 543 1.88 -3.63 -72.52
C PHE A 543 2.56 -3.89 -73.87
N GLU A 544 3.40 -4.92 -73.96
CA GLU A 544 4.07 -5.32 -75.20
C GLU A 544 3.05 -5.74 -76.28
N LYS A 545 2.04 -6.52 -75.89
CA LYS A 545 0.96 -6.96 -76.79
C LYS A 545 0.14 -5.79 -77.33
N LEU A 546 -0.32 -4.91 -76.44
CA LEU A 546 -1.11 -3.73 -76.82
C LEU A 546 -0.28 -2.76 -77.67
N PHE A 547 0.98 -2.53 -77.30
CA PHE A 547 1.88 -1.66 -78.04
C PHE A 547 2.10 -2.17 -79.47
N THR A 548 2.32 -3.47 -79.64
CA THR A 548 2.49 -4.10 -80.95
C THR A 548 1.24 -3.96 -81.83
N ILE A 549 0.04 -4.12 -81.27
CA ILE A 549 -1.24 -3.93 -81.99
C ILE A 549 -1.39 -2.49 -82.47
N MET A 550 -1.04 -1.51 -81.64
CA MET A 550 -1.19 -0.09 -81.96
C MET A 550 -0.21 0.39 -83.02
N PHE A 551 1.06 -0.03 -82.93
CA PHE A 551 2.14 0.45 -83.82
C PHE A 551 2.48 -0.51 -84.98
N GLY A 552 1.89 -1.71 -85.03
CA GLY A 552 2.17 -2.72 -86.05
C GLY A 552 3.57 -3.33 -85.93
N GLY A 553 4.12 -3.35 -84.71
CA GLY A 553 5.48 -3.77 -84.37
C GLY A 553 6.12 -2.90 -83.28
N GLY A 554 7.33 -3.26 -82.82
CA GLY A 554 8.06 -2.57 -81.75
C GLY A 554 8.00 -3.31 -80.41
N GLU A 555 8.69 -2.78 -79.41
CA GLU A 555 8.78 -3.36 -78.05
C GLU A 555 8.58 -2.27 -77.01
N ALA A 556 7.82 -2.55 -75.95
CA ALA A 556 7.64 -1.63 -74.84
C ALA A 556 7.58 -2.39 -73.51
N SER A 557 8.33 -1.92 -72.50
CA SER A 557 8.38 -2.54 -71.17
C SER A 557 8.73 -1.54 -70.07
N LEU A 558 8.33 -1.88 -68.85
CA LEU A 558 8.68 -1.20 -67.61
C LEU A 558 9.88 -1.88 -66.96
N ILE A 559 10.86 -1.09 -66.51
CA ILE A 559 12.10 -1.55 -65.88
C ILE A 559 12.21 -0.92 -64.49
N LEU A 560 12.46 -1.75 -63.48
CA LEU A 560 12.74 -1.27 -62.13
C LEU A 560 14.15 -0.66 -62.08
N THR A 561 14.23 0.63 -61.77
CA THR A 561 15.48 1.36 -61.56
C THR A 561 15.65 1.67 -60.07
N LYS A 562 16.90 1.69 -59.60
CA LYS A 562 17.22 2.15 -58.24
C LYS A 562 17.88 3.51 -58.39
N GLU A 563 17.21 4.56 -57.94
CA GLU A 563 17.76 5.91 -57.88
C GLU A 563 18.32 6.16 -56.48
N ILE A 564 19.54 6.68 -56.40
CA ILE A 564 20.11 7.13 -55.14
C ILE A 564 19.49 8.50 -54.86
N GLY A 565 18.72 8.61 -53.78
CA GLY A 565 18.05 9.86 -53.40
C GLY A 565 19.06 11.02 -53.29
N LYS A 566 18.72 12.19 -53.84
CA LYS A 566 19.51 13.41 -53.66
C LYS A 566 19.55 13.78 -52.17
N ARG A 567 20.73 14.22 -51.70
CA ARG A 567 20.92 14.92 -50.42
C ARG A 567 19.78 15.91 -50.19
N LEU A 568 19.05 15.77 -49.08
CA LEU A 568 18.18 16.83 -48.59
C LEU A 568 19.03 18.07 -48.28
N ASP A 569 18.54 19.26 -48.65
CA ASP A 569 19.21 20.51 -48.32
C ASP A 569 19.14 20.76 -46.80
N PRO A 570 20.20 21.32 -46.16
CA PRO A 570 20.30 21.41 -44.70
C PRO A 570 19.30 22.36 -44.02
N GLU A 571 18.49 23.11 -44.77
CA GLU A 571 17.59 24.14 -44.21
C GLU A 571 16.23 23.60 -43.72
N ASP A 572 15.84 22.37 -44.11
CA ASP A 572 14.54 21.77 -43.73
C ASP A 572 14.61 20.84 -42.49
N LEU A 573 15.77 20.70 -41.84
CA LEU A 573 15.95 19.87 -40.65
C LEU A 573 15.77 20.70 -39.37
N GLU A 574 14.57 20.67 -38.78
CA GLU A 574 14.40 21.06 -37.39
C GLU A 574 15.27 20.16 -36.48
N LYS A 575 15.88 20.79 -35.48
CA LYS A 575 16.90 20.22 -34.59
C LYS A 575 16.31 19.13 -33.67
N SER A 576 16.15 17.92 -34.16
CA SER A 576 16.07 16.71 -33.30
C SER A 576 16.56 15.42 -33.94
N ASP A 577 16.72 15.36 -35.27
CA ASP A 577 17.00 14.08 -35.97
C ASP A 577 18.37 14.15 -36.70
N LEU A 578 19.46 14.35 -35.96
CA LEU A 578 20.83 14.43 -36.52
C LEU A 578 21.60 13.09 -36.53
N GLU A 579 20.94 11.97 -36.25
CA GLU A 579 21.53 10.64 -36.40
C GLU A 579 20.65 9.83 -37.36
N GLU A 580 21.27 9.25 -38.39
CA GLU A 580 20.66 8.52 -39.53
C GLU A 580 20.24 9.36 -40.75
N VAL A 581 21.21 10.04 -41.38
CA VAL A 581 21.14 10.26 -42.84
C VAL A 581 21.63 9.00 -43.54
N GLU A 582 20.85 7.91 -43.46
CA GLU A 582 21.03 6.80 -44.40
C GLU A 582 20.60 7.26 -45.79
N GLU A 583 21.47 7.05 -46.79
CA GLU A 583 21.13 7.27 -48.20
C GLU A 583 19.92 6.39 -48.54
N LYS A 584 18.71 6.98 -48.53
CA LYS A 584 17.50 6.28 -48.96
C LYS A 584 17.64 5.93 -50.43
N ILE A 585 17.93 4.66 -50.70
CA ILE A 585 17.85 4.06 -52.02
C ILE A 585 16.37 4.00 -52.37
N GLU A 586 15.93 4.84 -53.30
CA GLU A 586 14.55 4.85 -53.74
C GLU A 586 14.42 4.04 -55.03
N GLU A 587 13.46 3.12 -55.05
CA GLU A 587 13.16 2.35 -56.26
C GLU A 587 12.13 3.10 -57.11
N GLY A 588 12.31 3.06 -58.43
CA GLY A 588 11.44 3.69 -59.43
C GLY A 588 11.20 2.80 -60.64
N LEU A 589 10.25 3.18 -61.50
CA LEU A 589 9.97 2.50 -62.76
C LEU A 589 10.31 3.39 -63.96
N ASP A 590 11.21 2.92 -64.81
CA ASP A 590 11.48 3.54 -66.10
C ASP A 590 10.73 2.84 -67.25
N ILE A 591 10.43 3.60 -68.32
CA ILE A 591 9.68 3.10 -69.48
C ILE A 591 10.62 3.00 -70.67
N LYS A 592 10.80 1.78 -71.18
CA LYS A 592 11.58 1.50 -72.38
C LYS A 592 10.63 1.27 -73.54
N VAL A 593 10.79 2.04 -74.62
CA VAL A 593 9.98 1.95 -75.84
C VAL A 593 10.88 1.93 -77.07
N ASN A 594 10.61 1.01 -78.00
CA ASN A 594 11.33 0.87 -79.26
C ASN A 594 10.33 0.74 -80.43
N LEU A 595 10.40 1.66 -81.40
CA LEU A 595 9.49 1.67 -82.55
C LEU A 595 10.12 0.94 -83.75
N PRO A 596 9.33 0.18 -84.54
CA PRO A 596 9.85 -0.71 -85.60
C PRO A 596 10.58 0.01 -86.74
N LYS A 597 10.37 1.33 -86.90
CA LYS A 597 10.96 2.15 -87.99
C LYS A 597 11.82 3.32 -87.49
N LYS A 598 12.01 3.49 -86.17
CA LYS A 598 12.76 4.62 -85.59
C LYS A 598 13.56 4.16 -84.36
N LYS A 599 14.86 4.43 -84.34
CA LYS A 599 15.68 4.31 -83.12
C LYS A 599 15.45 5.53 -82.24
N ILE A 600 14.50 5.43 -81.32
CA ILE A 600 14.22 6.48 -80.34
C ILE A 600 15.04 6.22 -79.06
N ARG A 601 15.68 7.27 -78.53
CA ARG A 601 16.31 7.26 -77.20
C ARG A 601 15.53 8.23 -76.30
N GLY A 602 14.60 7.68 -75.53
CA GLY A 602 13.84 8.41 -74.51
C GLY A 602 12.43 8.87 -74.95
N LEU A 603 11.53 8.96 -73.98
CA LEU A 603 10.11 9.28 -74.15
C LEU A 603 9.87 10.67 -74.79
N MET A 604 10.81 11.60 -74.64
CA MET A 604 10.71 12.98 -75.14
C MET A 604 10.79 13.09 -76.68
N MET A 605 11.24 12.05 -77.38
CA MET A 605 11.42 12.04 -78.84
C MET A 605 10.23 11.44 -79.61
N LEU A 606 9.17 11.01 -78.91
CA LEU A 606 7.92 10.54 -79.51
C LEU A 606 7.05 11.74 -79.97
N SER A 607 6.35 11.59 -81.10
CA SER A 607 5.35 12.59 -81.55
C SER A 607 4.15 12.65 -80.58
N GLY A 608 3.38 13.74 -80.60
CA GLY A 608 2.22 13.91 -79.71
C GLY A 608 1.20 12.76 -79.80
N GLY A 609 0.93 12.24 -81.00
CA GLY A 609 0.07 11.07 -81.20
C GLY A 609 0.72 9.76 -80.72
N GLU A 610 2.01 9.53 -81.01
CA GLU A 610 2.74 8.34 -80.52
C GLU A 610 2.83 8.31 -78.98
N ARG A 611 3.02 9.47 -78.33
CA ARG A 611 3.00 9.60 -76.87
C ARG A 611 1.63 9.26 -76.30
N ALA A 612 0.57 9.86 -76.83
CA ALA A 612 -0.79 9.57 -76.39
C ALA A 612 -1.13 8.09 -76.51
N LEU A 613 -0.78 7.44 -77.63
CA LEU A 613 -1.02 6.01 -77.84
C LEU A 613 -0.19 5.12 -76.89
N THR A 614 1.08 5.48 -76.64
CA THR A 614 1.95 4.74 -75.70
C THR A 614 1.43 4.84 -74.28
N SER A 615 1.04 6.04 -73.86
CA SER A 615 0.38 6.31 -72.58
C SER A 615 -0.87 5.48 -72.39
N ILE A 616 -1.75 5.50 -73.39
CA ILE A 616 -3.02 4.79 -73.39
C ILE A 616 -2.77 3.28 -73.31
N ALA A 617 -1.85 2.75 -74.11
CA ALA A 617 -1.46 1.33 -74.04
C ALA A 617 -0.91 0.93 -72.67
N LEU A 618 -0.13 1.78 -72.02
CA LEU A 618 0.40 1.53 -70.67
C LEU A 618 -0.70 1.53 -69.61
N ILE A 619 -1.56 2.56 -69.60
CA ILE A 619 -2.67 2.64 -68.63
C ILE A 619 -3.60 1.44 -68.79
N PHE A 620 -3.81 0.99 -70.02
CA PHE A 620 -4.64 -0.18 -70.31
C PHE A 620 -3.97 -1.50 -69.93
N ALA A 621 -2.67 -1.65 -70.13
CA ALA A 621 -1.92 -2.80 -69.63
C ALA A 621 -1.99 -2.91 -68.10
N ILE A 622 -1.83 -1.77 -67.42
CA ILE A 622 -1.98 -1.65 -65.97
C ILE A 622 -3.40 -2.07 -65.55
N SER A 623 -4.42 -1.56 -66.24
CA SER A 623 -5.82 -1.86 -65.95
C SER A 623 -6.20 -3.32 -66.22
N GLN A 624 -5.49 -4.07 -67.08
CA GLN A 624 -5.83 -5.48 -67.34
C GLN A 624 -5.43 -6.43 -66.21
N VAL A 625 -4.39 -6.09 -65.43
CA VAL A 625 -3.91 -6.96 -64.34
C VAL A 625 -4.88 -6.93 -63.16
N ASN A 626 -5.51 -5.79 -62.91
CA ASN A 626 -6.56 -5.63 -61.92
C ASN A 626 -7.67 -4.71 -62.47
N PRO A 627 -8.64 -5.25 -63.21
CA PRO A 627 -9.63 -4.46 -63.95
C PRO A 627 -10.56 -3.69 -63.02
N PRO A 628 -10.59 -2.35 -63.10
CA PRO A 628 -11.58 -1.58 -62.37
C PRO A 628 -12.98 -1.89 -62.94
N PRO A 629 -14.04 -1.77 -62.13
CA PRO A 629 -15.39 -2.07 -62.58
C PRO A 629 -15.85 -1.16 -63.73
N PHE A 630 -15.33 0.08 -63.80
CA PHE A 630 -15.56 0.98 -64.93
C PHE A 630 -14.34 1.87 -65.21
N ILE A 631 -14.23 2.39 -66.43
CA ILE A 631 -13.22 3.34 -66.87
C ILE A 631 -13.91 4.47 -67.66
N ILE A 632 -13.50 5.71 -67.40
CA ILE A 632 -13.97 6.91 -68.10
C ILE A 632 -12.82 7.46 -68.96
N LEU A 633 -13.07 7.63 -70.25
CA LEU A 633 -12.12 8.15 -71.23
C LEU A 633 -12.64 9.49 -71.74
N ASP A 634 -12.07 10.60 -71.27
CA ASP A 634 -12.50 11.97 -71.60
C ASP A 634 -11.58 12.61 -72.63
N GLU A 635 -12.05 12.63 -73.88
CA GLU A 635 -11.39 13.21 -75.07
C GLU A 635 -9.97 12.67 -75.31
N THR A 636 -9.71 11.41 -74.92
CA THR A 636 -8.38 10.76 -75.08
C THR A 636 -8.02 10.48 -76.54
N ASP A 637 -8.99 10.51 -77.45
CA ASP A 637 -8.83 10.31 -78.88
C ASP A 637 -8.69 11.63 -79.68
N ALA A 638 -8.71 12.79 -79.01
CA ALA A 638 -8.71 14.11 -79.66
C ALA A 638 -7.42 14.40 -80.47
N ALA A 639 -6.29 13.78 -80.10
CA ALA A 639 -5.00 13.97 -80.76
C ALA A 639 -4.69 12.91 -81.84
N LEU A 640 -5.63 12.00 -82.11
CA LEU A 640 -5.44 10.88 -83.03
C LEU A 640 -5.92 11.23 -84.44
N ASP A 641 -5.20 10.77 -85.44
CA ASP A 641 -5.65 10.79 -86.83
C ASP A 641 -6.68 9.66 -87.08
N GLU A 642 -7.33 9.67 -88.24
CA GLU A 642 -8.41 8.71 -88.57
C GLU A 642 -7.94 7.24 -88.54
N SER A 643 -6.71 6.98 -89.00
CA SER A 643 -6.12 5.63 -88.98
C SER A 643 -5.82 5.13 -87.57
N ASN A 644 -5.33 5.97 -86.66
CA ASN A 644 -5.07 5.57 -85.28
C ASN A 644 -6.33 5.60 -84.41
N SER A 645 -7.33 6.41 -84.78
CA SER A 645 -8.66 6.42 -84.15
C SER A 645 -9.37 5.08 -84.29
N LYS A 646 -9.24 4.44 -85.46
CA LYS A 646 -9.77 3.08 -85.68
C LYS A 646 -9.13 2.05 -84.75
N LYS A 647 -7.80 2.05 -84.65
CA LYS A 647 -7.05 1.15 -83.76
C LYS A 647 -7.39 1.39 -82.29
N TYR A 648 -7.57 2.65 -81.91
CA TYR A 648 -8.03 3.03 -80.58
C TYR A 648 -9.43 2.48 -80.30
N GLY A 649 -10.36 2.58 -81.27
CA GLY A 649 -11.69 1.97 -81.16
C GLY A 649 -11.65 0.44 -80.98
N ASP A 650 -10.77 -0.27 -81.71
CA ASP A 650 -10.59 -1.72 -81.54
C ASP A 650 -10.05 -2.07 -80.14
N LEU A 651 -9.20 -1.21 -79.57
CA LEU A 651 -8.68 -1.37 -78.21
C LEU A 651 -9.79 -1.16 -77.18
N VAL A 652 -10.58 -0.09 -77.31
CA VAL A 652 -11.75 0.18 -76.46
C VAL A 652 -12.70 -1.02 -76.45
N GLU A 653 -12.94 -1.65 -77.60
CA GLU A 653 -13.77 -2.86 -77.68
C GLU A 653 -13.15 -4.05 -76.92
N LEU A 654 -11.82 -4.24 -77.01
CA LEU A 654 -11.12 -5.28 -76.26
C LEU A 654 -11.22 -5.08 -74.73
N LEU A 655 -11.15 -3.83 -74.27
CA LEU A 655 -11.27 -3.50 -72.85
C LEU A 655 -12.69 -3.65 -72.30
N SER A 656 -13.70 -3.39 -73.14
CA SER A 656 -15.11 -3.49 -72.74
C SER A 656 -15.51 -4.89 -72.25
N LYS A 657 -14.70 -5.90 -72.58
CA LYS A 657 -14.87 -7.29 -72.11
C LYS A 657 -14.56 -7.47 -70.63
N HIS A 658 -13.75 -6.58 -70.03
CA HIS A 658 -13.26 -6.69 -68.66
C HIS A 658 -13.76 -5.55 -67.77
N SER A 659 -13.96 -4.35 -68.32
CA SER A 659 -14.41 -3.17 -67.59
C SER A 659 -15.50 -2.43 -68.37
N GLN A 660 -16.46 -1.83 -67.67
CA GLN A 660 -17.46 -0.98 -68.30
C GLN A 660 -16.83 0.34 -68.75
N LEU A 661 -17.10 0.81 -69.95
CA LEU A 661 -16.44 1.99 -70.54
C LEU A 661 -17.42 3.14 -70.73
N ILE A 662 -17.02 4.33 -70.28
CA ILE A 662 -17.70 5.59 -70.55
C ILE A 662 -16.77 6.47 -71.39
N LEU A 663 -17.15 6.71 -72.64
CA LEU A 663 -16.35 7.46 -73.60
C LEU A 663 -16.94 8.86 -73.74
N ILE A 664 -16.19 9.91 -73.41
CA ILE A 664 -16.54 11.29 -73.80
C ILE A 664 -15.72 11.62 -75.03
N THR A 665 -16.36 11.70 -76.19
CA THR A 665 -15.66 11.86 -77.48
C THR A 665 -16.48 12.67 -78.48
N HIS A 666 -15.78 13.24 -79.46
CA HIS A 666 -16.32 13.83 -80.67
C HIS A 666 -15.89 13.08 -81.94
N ASN A 667 -15.12 12.00 -81.80
CA ASN A 667 -14.60 11.19 -82.90
C ASN A 667 -15.63 10.14 -83.35
N ARG A 668 -15.94 10.14 -84.65
CA ARG A 668 -16.96 9.25 -85.24
C ARG A 668 -16.59 7.77 -85.12
N GLU A 669 -15.31 7.43 -85.28
CA GLU A 669 -14.84 6.05 -85.18
C GLU A 669 -15.02 5.49 -83.77
N THR A 670 -14.66 6.27 -82.75
CA THR A 670 -14.85 5.90 -81.34
C THR A 670 -16.33 5.81 -80.95
N MET A 671 -17.15 6.76 -81.42
CA MET A 671 -18.61 6.77 -81.20
C MET A 671 -19.28 5.52 -81.75
N SER A 672 -18.83 5.00 -82.90
CA SER A 672 -19.42 3.82 -83.55
C SER A 672 -19.33 2.53 -82.73
N ARG A 673 -18.45 2.48 -81.71
CA ARG A 673 -18.26 1.32 -80.84
C ARG A 673 -19.17 1.32 -79.61
N ALA A 674 -19.90 2.41 -79.35
CA ALA A 674 -20.77 2.51 -78.19
C ALA A 674 -22.16 1.93 -78.47
N GLY A 675 -22.68 1.14 -77.53
CA GLY A 675 -24.05 0.62 -77.60
C GLY A 675 -25.11 1.68 -77.29
N VAL A 676 -24.76 2.67 -76.46
CA VAL A 676 -25.64 3.79 -76.08
C VAL A 676 -24.91 5.11 -76.21
N ILE A 677 -25.60 6.13 -76.73
CA ILE A 677 -25.06 7.47 -76.93
C ILE A 677 -25.91 8.50 -76.16
N TYR A 678 -25.26 9.20 -75.23
CA TYR A 678 -25.81 10.34 -74.50
C TYR A 678 -25.37 11.64 -75.15
N GLY A 679 -26.27 12.29 -75.89
CA GLY A 679 -26.08 13.63 -76.43
C GLY A 679 -26.27 14.69 -75.35
N VAL A 680 -25.18 15.38 -74.98
CA VAL A 680 -25.22 16.55 -74.10
C VAL A 680 -25.28 17.82 -74.96
N THR A 681 -26.39 18.53 -74.88
CA THR A 681 -26.60 19.79 -75.59
C THR A 681 -26.72 20.95 -74.61
N MET A 682 -26.34 22.15 -75.05
CA MET A 682 -26.52 23.37 -74.27
C MET A 682 -27.35 24.36 -75.10
N GLY A 683 -28.50 24.75 -74.57
CA GLY A 683 -29.35 25.77 -75.19
C GLY A 683 -28.84 27.19 -74.92
N SER A 684 -29.56 28.19 -75.43
CA SER A 684 -29.28 29.62 -75.20
C SER A 684 -29.32 30.02 -73.71
N SER A 685 -29.91 29.18 -72.85
CA SER A 685 -29.96 29.36 -71.40
C SER A 685 -28.68 28.94 -70.67
N GLY A 686 -27.65 28.39 -71.34
CA GLY A 686 -26.42 27.94 -70.70
C GLY A 686 -26.56 26.69 -69.81
N ILE A 687 -27.73 26.04 -69.84
CA ILE A 687 -28.03 24.82 -69.07
C ILE A 687 -27.78 23.61 -69.96
N SER A 688 -26.98 22.67 -69.48
CA SER A 688 -26.79 21.37 -70.13
C SER A 688 -28.07 20.53 -70.02
N ARG A 689 -28.50 19.95 -71.14
CA ARG A 689 -29.60 18.99 -71.22
C ARG A 689 -29.11 17.67 -71.82
N LEU A 690 -29.59 16.58 -71.25
CA LEU A 690 -29.33 15.23 -71.72
C LEU A 690 -30.38 14.82 -72.76
N LEU A 691 -29.92 14.29 -73.88
CA LEU A 691 -30.70 13.58 -74.88
C LEU A 691 -30.09 12.18 -75.01
N SER A 692 -30.82 11.13 -74.65
CA SER A 692 -30.35 9.75 -74.85
C SER A 692 -30.84 9.22 -76.19
N ILE A 693 -29.94 8.53 -76.91
CA ILE A 693 -30.26 7.81 -78.14
C ILE A 693 -29.62 6.42 -78.02
N SER A 694 -30.44 5.37 -78.02
CA SER A 694 -29.96 3.99 -78.17
C SER A 694 -29.64 3.73 -79.64
N PHE A 695 -28.48 3.14 -79.96
CA PHE A 695 -28.03 2.97 -81.33
C PHE A 695 -28.94 2.00 -82.12
N ASP A 696 -29.47 0.97 -81.44
CA ASP A 696 -30.43 0.03 -82.02
C ASP A 696 -31.73 0.72 -82.46
N GLN A 697 -32.16 1.76 -81.74
CA GLN A 697 -33.34 2.57 -82.08
C GLN A 697 -33.04 3.65 -83.14
N ALA A 698 -31.81 4.16 -83.19
CA ALA A 698 -31.40 5.20 -84.15
C ALA A 698 -31.32 4.67 -85.59
N ILE A 699 -30.90 3.42 -85.77
CA ILE A 699 -30.83 2.77 -87.09
C ILE A 699 -32.23 2.52 -87.67
N GLU A 700 -33.23 2.25 -86.83
CA GLU A 700 -34.63 2.10 -87.26
C GLU A 700 -35.30 3.42 -87.66
N VAL A 701 -34.90 4.55 -87.06
CA VAL A 701 -35.46 5.88 -87.36
C VAL A 701 -34.76 6.56 -88.55
N ALA A 702 -33.56 6.10 -88.92
CA ALA A 702 -32.76 6.64 -90.03
C ALA A 702 -32.90 5.87 -91.37
N LYS A 703 -33.69 4.80 -91.42
CA LYS A 703 -34.19 4.18 -92.66
C LYS A 703 -35.57 4.72 -92.99
#